data_AF-A0A9E0IMB8-F1
#
_entry.id   AF-A0A9E0IMB8-F1
#
_cell.length_a   1.000
_cell.length_b   1.000
_cell.length_c   1.000
_cell.angle_alpha   90.00
_cell.angle_beta   90.00
_cell.angle_gamma   90.00
#
_symmetry.space_group_name_H-M   'P 1'
#
loop_
_entity.id
_entity.type
_entity.pdbx_description
1 polymer ?
#
loop_
_entity_poly.entity_id
_entity_poly.type
_entity_poly.pdbx_seq_one_letter_code
_entity_poly.pdbx_strand_id
1 'polypeptide(L)'
;MARVVAVLRQVLATIPGAPLVLAALVTALVLPTTPPGVVAAVVAIVGLAVAAGRAWRGLLGPAEAAPPWPGWAAGVVAYAVVGLVAWHVFADTLDTRLVWNQGDWSPQAVAVQLTARALEDGRLPTWTHTLSTGDSPLETYPALTYLLAGALTATLDAGDRVLNVLLGLGIAAHLAVAWGLMRLARRFVSWPLVTLVGVLAVVETGSTASGGSNGILAWGLLHNAVGQALFVAALVAVVDAVRRPRLSTSVTIWCTTALACAAHPSMLIGTAGLIVALLVTAALADDVPARRPLLAALHLGLGLALAAAVWMPLGQRLLLYGQHFGTPPDPAGDWLGKLLREPVPRSAFEAAMYLGYAGLLLALWSRKATAVMVALAGGLFVTGLADGWYSTLGLGPSLEVARLGAQRVEALAKPMVYVGFALALGHGVAVARERWPATHRPVVRAALVSVLVLAGVRAGGAWYHELRLKAQAYARAEIADADGFRQLVAWARDRRGEQRPDAFARILVDGPHHGVHLAHAAGLPSVHLTALPDVLLRERIEDGSAASLHRFGVRWAVKQGGPPAHGNPAREQAFGSWFVREVDGWDGQFARIERGAGTVTVTRLDEERIELRLDPAPGAADPHAPALVALGMGYYPRWRARDGAGRSLPLYALPSTEHSVLHVPALWMRPGTVVLTADAALPSDDDGRWLTRVAALLAAAIVVVWSVGPWRRRLLRGAARWRARLRARRLPVRSALVWAAAALVPAAALWSWAGPARALRLGVGLRGAAEVRYRVGAGRWRPCSYHATLGHYRCDDHAIVFDSMAAVLNDAASSWPYVTPALWLRNTTAGEVELELELEAHLAGSYQGGTSGGAATLEVDGEAAVTLRGPGRPLEYDDHGRRRVVVRAFASDPALKIAVVATSTLAPPRPHLRPPPAVAPANLP
;
A
#
# COMPACT_ATOMS: atom_id res chain seq x y z
N MET A 1 14.96 -39.05 -42.16
CA MET A 1 13.51 -39.29 -41.90
C MET A 1 13.16 -40.77 -41.68
N ALA A 2 13.48 -41.71 -42.58
CA ALA A 2 13.11 -43.12 -42.42
C ALA A 2 13.56 -43.77 -41.09
N ARG A 3 14.76 -43.44 -40.58
CA ARG A 3 15.24 -43.91 -39.26
C ARG A 3 14.48 -43.28 -38.07
N VAL A 4 14.07 -42.02 -38.18
CA VAL A 4 13.25 -41.33 -37.16
C VAL A 4 11.85 -41.93 -37.13
N VAL A 5 11.26 -42.22 -38.30
CA VAL A 5 9.96 -42.90 -38.43
C VAL A 5 10.03 -44.33 -37.90
N ALA A 6 11.11 -45.07 -38.17
CA ALA A 6 11.30 -46.42 -37.63
C ALA A 6 11.41 -46.44 -36.10
N VAL A 7 12.17 -45.51 -35.52
CA VAL A 7 12.30 -45.37 -34.05
C VAL A 7 10.97 -44.95 -33.42
N LEU A 8 10.25 -43.99 -34.00
CA LEU A 8 8.91 -43.61 -33.54
C LEU A 8 7.92 -44.78 -33.63
N ARG A 9 7.95 -45.57 -34.71
CA ARG A 9 7.08 -46.75 -34.87
C ARG A 9 7.38 -47.82 -33.83
N GLN A 10 8.65 -48.03 -33.49
CA GLN A 10 9.09 -49.01 -32.48
C GLN A 10 8.77 -48.55 -31.04
N VAL A 11 8.85 -47.25 -30.77
CA VAL A 11 8.45 -46.63 -29.49
C VAL A 11 6.91 -46.60 -29.33
N LEU A 12 6.17 -46.30 -30.40
CA LEU A 12 4.70 -46.29 -30.39
C LEU A 12 4.10 -47.70 -30.29
N ALA A 13 4.78 -48.72 -30.84
CA ALA A 13 4.35 -50.12 -30.76
C ALA A 13 4.54 -50.75 -29.37
N THR A 14 5.42 -50.19 -28.53
CA THR A 14 5.75 -50.76 -27.20
C THR A 14 4.98 -50.10 -26.05
N ILE A 15 4.21 -49.04 -26.31
CA ILE A 15 3.43 -48.32 -25.29
C ILE A 15 1.94 -48.55 -25.55
N PRO A 16 1.24 -49.38 -24.73
CA PRO A 16 -0.20 -49.56 -24.84
C PRO A 16 -0.93 -48.22 -24.74
N GLY A 17 -1.65 -47.85 -25.81
CA GLY A 17 -2.40 -46.60 -25.92
C GLY A 17 -1.71 -45.46 -26.67
N ALA A 18 -0.45 -45.58 -27.09
CA ALA A 18 0.24 -44.52 -27.83
C ALA A 18 -0.40 -44.13 -29.18
N PRO A 19 -1.01 -45.05 -29.96
CA PRO A 19 -1.79 -44.69 -31.14
C PRO A 19 -3.01 -43.82 -30.80
N LEU A 20 -3.65 -44.07 -29.65
CA LEU A 20 -4.78 -43.30 -29.15
C LEU A 20 -4.34 -41.89 -28.74
N VAL A 21 -3.22 -41.77 -28.04
CA VAL A 21 -2.64 -40.48 -27.61
C VAL A 21 -2.21 -39.66 -28.82
N LEU A 22 -1.60 -40.30 -29.82
CA LEU A 22 -1.17 -39.63 -31.05
C LEU A 22 -2.38 -39.19 -31.90
N ALA A 23 -3.37 -40.07 -32.08
CA ALA A 23 -4.62 -39.74 -32.76
C ALA A 23 -5.38 -38.61 -32.03
N ALA A 24 -5.37 -38.62 -30.70
CA ALA A 24 -5.96 -37.57 -29.89
C ALA A 24 -5.18 -36.25 -29.98
N LEU A 25 -3.84 -36.30 -30.07
CA LEU A 25 -2.99 -35.12 -30.27
C LEU A 25 -3.25 -34.48 -31.63
N VAL A 26 -3.31 -35.30 -32.67
CA VAL A 26 -3.63 -34.87 -34.04
C VAL A 26 -5.05 -34.29 -34.08
N THR A 27 -6.02 -34.96 -33.46
CA THR A 27 -7.42 -34.47 -33.42
C THR A 27 -7.55 -33.16 -32.63
N ALA A 28 -6.78 -33.00 -31.54
CA ALA A 28 -6.72 -31.75 -30.77
C ALA A 28 -6.06 -30.60 -31.54
N LEU A 29 -5.04 -30.89 -32.35
CA LEU A 29 -4.35 -29.90 -33.19
C LEU A 29 -5.20 -29.48 -34.39
N VAL A 30 -5.95 -30.41 -34.99
CA VAL A 30 -6.76 -30.16 -36.19
C VAL A 30 -8.09 -29.49 -35.84
N LEU A 31 -8.67 -29.78 -34.66
CA LEU A 31 -10.00 -29.29 -34.27
C LEU A 31 -10.04 -28.56 -32.90
N PRO A 32 -9.13 -27.60 -32.61
CA PRO A 32 -8.80 -27.13 -31.26
C PRO A 32 -9.95 -26.51 -30.46
N THR A 33 -11.00 -26.03 -31.13
CA THR A 33 -12.14 -25.34 -30.51
C THR A 33 -13.44 -26.15 -30.50
N THR A 34 -13.44 -27.36 -31.07
CA THR A 34 -14.63 -28.22 -31.15
C THR A 34 -14.72 -29.18 -29.96
N PRO A 35 -15.91 -29.64 -29.55
CA PRO A 35 -16.05 -30.63 -28.47
C PRO A 35 -15.19 -31.90 -28.70
N PRO A 36 -15.10 -32.49 -29.91
CA PRO A 36 -14.20 -33.61 -30.19
C PRO A 36 -12.72 -33.25 -30.02
N GLY A 37 -12.28 -32.06 -30.44
CA GLY A 37 -10.89 -31.62 -30.25
C GLY A 37 -10.55 -31.35 -28.78
N VAL A 38 -11.51 -30.87 -27.97
CA VAL A 38 -11.34 -30.73 -26.51
C VAL A 38 -11.23 -32.10 -25.85
N VAL A 39 -12.09 -33.06 -26.21
CA VAL A 39 -12.02 -34.43 -25.70
C VAL A 39 -10.69 -35.09 -26.12
N ALA A 40 -10.26 -34.87 -27.35
CA ALA A 40 -8.99 -35.37 -27.85
C ALA A 40 -7.78 -34.70 -27.16
N ALA A 41 -7.83 -33.40 -26.86
CA ALA A 41 -6.79 -32.72 -26.08
C ALA A 41 -6.68 -33.31 -24.67
N VAL A 42 -7.81 -33.60 -24.02
CA VAL A 42 -7.85 -34.27 -22.72
C VAL A 42 -7.22 -35.66 -22.81
N VAL A 43 -7.60 -36.47 -23.81
CA VAL A 43 -7.03 -37.83 -24.01
C VAL A 43 -5.52 -37.77 -24.30
N ALA A 44 -5.08 -36.79 -25.09
CA ALA A 44 -3.67 -36.56 -25.40
C ALA A 44 -2.86 -36.13 -24.18
N ILE A 45 -3.36 -35.18 -23.39
CA ILE A 45 -2.71 -34.68 -22.17
C ILE A 45 -2.69 -35.76 -21.08
N VAL A 46 -3.79 -36.48 -20.87
CA VAL A 46 -3.82 -37.64 -19.95
C VAL A 46 -2.84 -38.70 -20.42
N GLY A 47 -2.81 -38.99 -21.72
CA GLY A 47 -1.89 -39.92 -22.34
C GLY A 47 -0.42 -39.54 -22.12
N LEU A 48 -0.08 -38.28 -22.39
CA LEU A 48 1.25 -37.72 -22.17
C LEU A 48 1.62 -37.66 -20.68
N ALA A 49 0.69 -37.34 -19.79
CA ALA A 49 0.92 -37.32 -18.34
C ALA A 49 1.11 -38.74 -17.78
N VAL A 50 0.40 -39.73 -18.31
CA VAL A 50 0.60 -41.15 -17.97
C VAL A 50 1.91 -41.66 -18.56
N ALA A 51 2.25 -41.29 -19.79
CA ALA A 51 3.51 -41.64 -20.43
C ALA A 51 4.69 -40.98 -19.71
N ALA A 52 4.59 -39.69 -19.37
CA ALA A 52 5.56 -38.97 -18.55
C ALA A 52 5.64 -39.57 -17.15
N GLY A 53 4.51 -39.91 -16.51
CA GLY A 53 4.48 -40.59 -15.22
C GLY A 53 5.09 -42.00 -15.24
N ARG A 54 4.97 -42.73 -16.36
CA ARG A 54 5.61 -44.04 -16.58
C ARG A 54 7.09 -43.90 -16.92
N ALA A 55 7.47 -42.95 -17.77
CA ALA A 55 8.86 -42.61 -18.05
C ALA A 55 9.56 -42.10 -16.78
N TRP A 56 8.86 -41.33 -15.95
CA TRP A 56 9.28 -40.87 -14.63
C TRP A 56 9.42 -42.03 -13.65
N ARG A 57 8.55 -43.04 -13.68
CA ARG A 57 8.75 -44.31 -12.93
C ARG A 57 9.94 -45.12 -13.45
N GLY A 58 10.18 -45.14 -14.76
CA GLY A 58 11.35 -45.78 -15.36
C GLY A 58 12.67 -45.08 -15.00
N LEU A 59 12.65 -43.75 -14.93
CA LEU A 59 13.76 -42.91 -14.46
C LEU A 59 13.98 -42.94 -12.94
N LEU A 60 12.96 -43.33 -12.16
CA LEU A 60 13.01 -43.34 -10.69
C LEU A 60 13.07 -44.73 -10.04
N GLY A 61 12.99 -45.81 -10.82
CA GLY A 61 13.01 -47.17 -10.28
C GLY A 61 11.86 -47.48 -9.31
N PRO A 62 11.79 -48.71 -8.77
CA PRO A 62 10.80 -49.08 -7.76
C PRO A 62 10.90 -48.15 -6.54
N ALA A 63 9.73 -47.70 -6.06
CA ALA A 63 9.51 -46.56 -5.16
C ALA A 63 10.12 -46.66 -3.74
N GLU A 64 10.96 -47.66 -3.47
CA GLU A 64 11.74 -47.79 -2.24
C GLU A 64 13.19 -47.28 -2.39
N ALA A 65 13.69 -47.15 -3.62
CA ALA A 65 14.90 -46.38 -3.88
C ALA A 65 14.54 -44.90 -3.92
N ALA A 66 15.06 -44.12 -2.97
CA ALA A 66 14.98 -42.66 -3.03
C ALA A 66 15.37 -42.18 -4.44
N PRO A 67 14.67 -41.18 -5.02
CA PRO A 67 15.02 -40.67 -6.34
C PRO A 67 16.53 -40.36 -6.38
N PRO A 68 17.27 -40.72 -7.45
CA PRO A 68 18.72 -40.54 -7.52
C PRO A 68 19.13 -39.06 -7.52
N TRP A 69 18.16 -38.16 -7.60
CA TRP A 69 18.36 -36.73 -7.55
C TRP A 69 18.43 -36.30 -6.09
N PRO A 70 19.56 -35.76 -5.64
CA PRO A 70 19.64 -35.14 -4.33
C PRO A 70 18.51 -34.12 -4.16
N GLY A 71 17.97 -33.97 -2.96
CA GLY A 71 16.85 -33.05 -2.71
C GLY A 71 17.09 -31.59 -3.12
N TRP A 72 18.35 -31.19 -3.33
CA TRP A 72 18.72 -29.90 -3.89
C TRP A 72 18.37 -29.76 -5.38
N ALA A 73 18.51 -30.82 -6.18
CA ALA A 73 18.29 -30.76 -7.63
C ALA A 73 16.79 -30.61 -7.95
N ALA A 74 15.92 -31.31 -7.22
CA ALA A 74 14.46 -31.08 -7.29
C ALA A 74 14.08 -29.64 -6.87
N GLY A 75 14.82 -29.06 -5.93
CA GLY A 75 14.66 -27.66 -5.55
C GLY A 75 15.05 -26.71 -6.68
N VAL A 76 16.22 -26.92 -7.29
CA VAL A 76 16.70 -26.12 -8.44
C VAL A 76 15.68 -26.17 -9.58
N VAL A 77 15.18 -27.36 -9.93
CA VAL A 77 14.15 -27.50 -10.98
C VAL A 77 12.87 -26.75 -10.60
N ALA A 78 12.39 -26.87 -9.36
CA ALA A 78 11.20 -26.16 -8.90
C ALA A 78 11.37 -24.64 -9.00
N TYR A 79 12.51 -24.11 -8.55
CA TYR A 79 12.83 -22.68 -8.65
C TYR A 79 12.97 -22.20 -10.09
N ALA A 80 13.61 -23.01 -10.95
CA ALA A 80 13.75 -22.73 -12.38
C ALA A 80 12.39 -22.72 -13.09
N VAL A 81 11.48 -23.66 -12.80
CA VAL A 81 10.13 -23.67 -13.37
C VAL A 81 9.38 -22.40 -13.00
N VAL A 82 9.41 -21.99 -11.73
CA VAL A 82 8.75 -20.75 -11.30
C VAL A 82 9.39 -19.51 -11.94
N GLY A 83 10.72 -19.49 -12.08
CA GLY A 83 11.44 -18.44 -12.80
C GLY A 83 11.08 -18.37 -14.29
N LEU A 84 10.95 -19.53 -14.96
CA LEU A 84 10.53 -19.62 -16.37
C LEU A 84 9.08 -19.16 -16.55
N VAL A 85 8.18 -19.50 -15.63
CA VAL A 85 6.81 -18.98 -15.64
C VAL A 85 6.81 -17.47 -15.46
N ALA A 86 7.57 -16.93 -14.50
CA ALA A 86 7.68 -15.49 -14.32
C ALA A 86 8.23 -14.79 -15.57
N TRP A 87 9.30 -15.33 -16.15
CA TRP A 87 9.84 -14.85 -17.42
C TRP A 87 8.77 -14.86 -18.50
N HIS A 88 8.03 -15.95 -18.67
CA HIS A 88 7.00 -16.06 -19.70
C HIS A 88 5.77 -15.16 -19.49
N VAL A 89 5.49 -14.78 -18.25
CA VAL A 89 4.40 -13.85 -17.90
C VAL A 89 4.82 -12.41 -18.11
N PHE A 90 6.07 -12.05 -17.76
CA PHE A 90 6.51 -10.66 -17.71
C PHE A 90 7.49 -10.24 -18.83
N ALA A 91 8.04 -11.17 -19.62
CA ALA A 91 9.02 -10.84 -20.67
C ALA A 91 8.44 -9.82 -21.68
N ASP A 92 7.23 -10.05 -22.17
CA ASP A 92 6.56 -9.10 -23.06
C ASP A 92 6.43 -7.71 -22.39
N THR A 93 6.14 -7.67 -21.09
CA THR A 93 6.00 -6.42 -20.33
C THR A 93 7.32 -5.65 -20.22
N LEU A 94 8.45 -6.35 -20.15
CA LEU A 94 9.79 -5.74 -20.17
C LEU A 94 10.16 -5.14 -21.54
N ASP A 95 9.64 -5.74 -22.61
CA ASP A 95 9.86 -5.26 -23.99
C ASP A 95 8.84 -4.19 -24.43
N THR A 96 7.67 -4.15 -23.77
CA THR A 96 6.65 -3.15 -24.08
C THR A 96 7.13 -1.80 -23.55
N ARG A 97 7.21 -0.76 -24.40
CA ARG A 97 7.39 0.62 -23.91
C ARG A 97 6.21 0.96 -23.01
N LEU A 98 6.41 0.83 -21.70
CA LEU A 98 5.39 1.14 -20.69
C LEU A 98 4.88 2.55 -20.94
N VAL A 99 3.60 2.67 -21.27
CA VAL A 99 2.93 3.96 -21.39
C VAL A 99 2.52 4.37 -19.98
N TRP A 100 3.42 5.11 -19.34
CA TRP A 100 3.41 5.87 -18.09
C TRP A 100 2.15 6.67 -17.64
N ASN A 101 0.94 6.10 -17.62
CA ASN A 101 -0.26 6.86 -17.23
C ASN A 101 -1.03 6.32 -16.01
N GLN A 102 -0.59 5.22 -15.38
CA GLN A 102 -1.29 4.63 -14.23
C GLN A 102 -0.42 4.55 -12.97
N GLY A 103 -1.06 4.84 -11.83
CA GLY A 103 -0.46 4.76 -10.49
C GLY A 103 0.79 5.61 -10.28
N ASP A 104 1.76 5.02 -9.59
CA ASP A 104 2.95 5.71 -9.07
C ASP A 104 4.16 5.62 -10.02
N TRP A 105 4.03 5.06 -11.22
CA TRP A 105 5.19 4.81 -12.09
C TRP A 105 5.93 6.08 -12.50
N SER A 106 5.22 7.12 -12.93
CA SER A 106 5.81 8.40 -13.34
C SER A 106 6.56 9.11 -12.21
N PRO A 107 5.97 9.34 -11.01
CA PRO A 107 6.72 9.95 -9.92
C PRO A 107 7.90 9.09 -9.47
N GLN A 108 7.78 7.77 -9.50
CA GLN A 108 8.90 6.89 -9.17
C GLN A 108 10.03 6.95 -10.18
N ALA A 109 9.72 6.98 -11.48
CA ALA A 109 10.73 7.09 -12.53
C ALA A 109 11.54 8.37 -12.37
N VAL A 110 10.86 9.49 -12.14
CA VAL A 110 11.53 10.77 -11.93
C VAL A 110 12.40 10.73 -10.67
N ALA A 111 11.87 10.26 -9.53
CA ALA A 111 12.65 10.14 -8.30
C ALA A 111 13.91 9.27 -8.51
N VAL A 112 13.81 8.19 -9.27
CA VAL A 112 14.95 7.33 -9.62
C VAL A 112 15.95 8.03 -10.54
N GLN A 113 15.50 8.77 -11.56
CA GLN A 113 16.40 9.51 -12.46
C GLN A 113 17.22 10.56 -11.70
N LEU A 114 16.58 11.34 -10.84
CA LEU A 114 17.27 12.33 -10.00
C LEU A 114 18.24 11.66 -9.03
N THR A 115 17.82 10.52 -8.46
CA THR A 115 18.70 9.75 -7.57
C THR A 115 19.92 9.24 -8.32
N ALA A 116 19.73 8.72 -9.54
CA ALA A 116 20.81 8.23 -10.39
C ALA A 116 21.81 9.34 -10.71
N ARG A 117 21.33 10.51 -11.16
CA ARG A 117 22.19 11.69 -11.43
C ARG A 117 22.97 12.15 -10.20
N ALA A 118 22.29 12.26 -9.06
CA ALA A 118 22.97 12.62 -7.82
C ALA A 118 24.09 11.62 -7.48
N LEU A 119 23.84 10.31 -7.65
CA LEU A 119 24.83 9.27 -7.42
C LEU A 119 25.98 9.30 -8.44
N GLU A 120 25.71 9.61 -9.71
CA GLU A 120 26.73 9.84 -10.76
C GLU A 120 27.64 11.02 -10.40
N ASP A 121 27.10 12.07 -9.79
CA ASP A 121 27.85 13.21 -9.24
C ASP A 121 28.61 12.87 -7.94
N GLY A 122 28.52 11.64 -7.44
CA GLY A 122 29.12 11.22 -6.17
C GLY A 122 28.40 11.77 -4.93
N ARG A 123 27.16 12.25 -5.08
CA ARG A 123 26.33 12.80 -4.00
C ARG A 123 25.27 11.80 -3.57
N LEU A 124 25.07 11.65 -2.26
CA LEU A 124 23.92 10.93 -1.74
C LEU A 124 22.76 11.93 -1.61
N PRO A 125 21.68 11.80 -2.40
CA PRO A 125 20.58 12.74 -2.34
C PRO A 125 19.86 12.66 -0.99
N THR A 126 20.02 13.71 -0.17
CA THR A 126 19.38 13.79 1.16
C THR A 126 17.87 13.95 1.05
N TRP A 127 17.38 14.40 -0.12
CA TRP A 127 15.96 14.57 -0.39
C TRP A 127 15.22 13.26 -0.64
N THR A 128 15.90 12.13 -0.85
CA THR A 128 15.22 10.84 -1.04
C THR A 128 14.43 10.41 0.20
N HIS A 129 14.83 10.91 1.38
CA HIS A 129 14.07 10.78 2.61
C HIS A 129 12.98 11.86 2.77
N THR A 130 12.98 12.91 1.95
CA THR A 130 12.10 14.09 2.02
C THR A 130 11.10 14.20 0.87
N LEU A 131 11.17 13.29 -0.12
CA LEU A 131 10.23 13.19 -1.24
C LEU A 131 8.79 13.20 -0.72
N SER A 132 8.10 14.30 -0.99
CA SER A 132 6.69 14.50 -0.66
C SER A 132 5.99 14.73 -1.99
N THR A 133 5.53 13.67 -2.63
CA THR A 133 4.73 13.84 -3.86
C THR A 133 3.30 14.24 -3.52
N GLY A 134 2.87 14.08 -2.26
CA GLY A 134 1.52 14.44 -1.84
C GLY A 134 0.46 13.46 -2.28
N ASP A 135 0.88 12.35 -2.89
CA ASP A 135 0.17 11.09 -2.86
C ASP A 135 0.78 10.35 -1.69
N SER A 136 -0.08 9.84 -0.83
CA SER A 136 0.33 9.21 0.41
C SER A 136 1.15 7.89 0.32
N PRO A 137 1.51 7.38 -0.87
CA PRO A 137 2.58 6.42 -1.05
C PRO A 137 3.97 7.00 -0.70
N LEU A 138 4.43 8.09 -1.34
CA LEU A 138 5.87 8.46 -1.29
C LEU A 138 6.31 9.14 0.01
N GLU A 139 5.38 9.82 0.69
CA GLU A 139 5.57 10.30 2.07
C GLU A 139 5.65 9.16 3.08
N THR A 140 5.05 8.00 2.75
CA THR A 140 5.13 6.77 3.54
C THR A 140 6.26 5.86 3.10
N TYR A 141 6.96 6.15 2.00
CA TYR A 141 7.93 5.22 1.43
C TYR A 141 9.36 5.66 1.72
N PRO A 142 10.11 4.84 2.47
CA PRO A 142 11.50 5.12 2.72
C PRO A 142 12.35 5.17 1.44
N ALA A 143 13.41 5.98 1.49
CA ALA A 143 14.39 6.20 0.42
C ALA A 143 15.02 4.92 -0.16
N LEU A 144 15.02 3.79 0.56
CA LEU A 144 15.83 2.62 0.22
C LEU A 144 15.54 2.08 -1.19
N THR A 145 14.27 2.01 -1.58
CA THR A 145 13.88 1.51 -2.92
C THR A 145 14.36 2.45 -4.03
N TYR A 146 14.30 3.77 -3.81
CA TYR A 146 14.78 4.76 -4.76
C TYR A 146 16.30 4.78 -4.87
N LEU A 147 17.01 4.68 -3.75
CA LEU A 147 18.46 4.56 -3.74
C LEU A 147 18.91 3.30 -4.46
N LEU A 148 18.22 2.17 -4.25
CA LEU A 148 18.50 0.92 -4.96
C LEU A 148 18.25 1.07 -6.46
N ALA A 149 17.07 1.56 -6.85
CA ALA A 149 16.72 1.72 -8.26
C ALA A 149 17.60 2.76 -8.95
N GLY A 150 17.90 3.89 -8.30
CA GLY A 150 18.79 4.93 -8.81
C GLY A 150 20.22 4.44 -8.96
N ALA A 151 20.74 3.67 -8.01
CA ALA A 151 22.04 3.02 -8.14
C ALA A 151 22.06 2.02 -9.29
N LEU A 152 21.01 1.22 -9.47
CA LEU A 152 20.89 0.31 -10.62
C LEU A 152 20.83 1.08 -11.94
N THR A 153 20.09 2.20 -11.98
CA THR A 153 20.02 3.05 -13.16
C THR A 153 21.37 3.65 -13.52
N ALA A 154 22.08 4.24 -12.56
CA ALA A 154 23.41 4.82 -12.77
C ALA A 154 24.43 3.76 -13.19
N THR A 155 24.44 2.60 -12.52
CA THR A 155 25.39 1.52 -12.84
C THR A 155 25.15 0.85 -14.19
N LEU A 156 23.90 0.86 -14.68
CA LEU A 156 23.53 0.28 -15.97
C LEU A 156 23.48 1.30 -17.11
N ASP A 157 23.82 2.58 -16.85
CA ASP A 157 23.65 3.69 -17.81
C ASP A 157 22.24 3.71 -18.43
N ALA A 158 21.24 3.50 -17.56
CA ALA A 158 19.86 3.24 -17.95
C ALA A 158 18.95 4.46 -17.75
N GLY A 159 19.47 5.69 -17.88
CA GLY A 159 18.72 6.94 -17.63
C GLY A 159 17.42 7.03 -18.44
N ASP A 160 17.48 6.67 -19.73
CA ASP A 160 16.33 6.61 -20.64
C ASP A 160 15.46 5.35 -20.48
N ARG A 161 15.93 4.38 -19.66
CA ARG A 161 15.29 3.07 -19.42
C ARG A 161 14.96 2.86 -17.95
N VAL A 162 14.81 3.93 -17.18
CA VAL A 162 14.50 3.86 -15.74
C VAL A 162 13.25 3.03 -15.43
N LEU A 163 12.22 3.13 -16.26
CA LEU A 163 11.00 2.32 -16.09
C LEU A 163 11.28 0.82 -16.21
N ASN A 164 12.18 0.41 -17.11
CA ASN A 164 12.57 -0.99 -17.24
C ASN A 164 13.34 -1.46 -16.00
N VAL A 165 14.15 -0.59 -15.40
CA VAL A 165 14.85 -0.88 -14.13
C VAL A 165 13.83 -1.05 -12.99
N LEU A 166 12.88 -0.12 -12.85
CA LEU A 166 11.83 -0.19 -11.83
C LEU A 166 10.94 -1.42 -12.00
N LEU A 167 10.51 -1.72 -13.23
CA LEU A 167 9.72 -2.90 -13.57
C LEU A 167 10.50 -4.19 -13.29
N GLY A 168 11.76 -4.26 -13.71
CA GLY A 168 12.63 -5.39 -13.44
C GLY A 168 12.81 -5.63 -11.93
N LEU A 169 12.97 -4.56 -11.15
CA LEU A 169 13.05 -4.65 -9.69
C LEU A 169 11.72 -5.13 -9.07
N GLY A 170 10.58 -4.67 -9.59
CA GLY A 170 9.25 -5.14 -9.17
C GLY A 170 9.04 -6.63 -9.44
N ILE A 171 9.38 -7.09 -10.64
CA ILE A 171 9.32 -8.51 -11.02
C ILE A 171 10.27 -9.34 -10.14
N ALA A 172 11.49 -8.86 -9.90
CA ALA A 172 12.46 -9.54 -9.04
C ALA A 172 11.95 -9.66 -7.60
N ALA A 173 11.34 -8.61 -7.06
CA ALA A 173 10.72 -8.63 -5.74
C ALA A 173 9.56 -9.63 -5.68
N HIS A 174 8.69 -9.65 -6.69
CA HIS A 174 7.58 -10.61 -6.79
C HIS A 174 8.07 -12.06 -6.85
N LEU A 175 9.11 -12.32 -7.64
CA LEU A 175 9.75 -13.63 -7.74
C LEU A 175 10.39 -14.04 -6.40
N ALA A 176 11.02 -13.09 -5.69
CA ALA A 176 11.57 -13.34 -4.37
C ALA A 176 10.48 -13.70 -3.33
N VAL A 177 9.31 -13.05 -3.39
CA VAL A 177 8.13 -13.43 -2.59
C VAL A 177 7.71 -14.87 -2.91
N ALA A 178 7.55 -15.22 -4.19
CA ALA A 178 7.16 -16.56 -4.61
C ALA A 178 8.18 -17.63 -4.15
N TRP A 179 9.47 -17.35 -4.27
CA TRP A 179 10.53 -18.25 -3.82
C TRP A 179 10.60 -18.39 -2.29
N GLY A 180 10.35 -17.29 -1.57
CA GLY A 180 10.20 -17.30 -0.12
C GLY A 180 9.01 -18.16 0.32
N LEU A 181 7.87 -18.02 -0.36
CA LEU A 181 6.69 -18.85 -0.15
C LEU A 181 6.95 -20.32 -0.42
N MET A 182 7.65 -20.65 -1.50
CA MET A 182 8.08 -22.02 -1.78
C MET A 182 8.91 -22.59 -0.62
N ARG A 183 9.84 -21.79 -0.08
CA ARG A 183 10.70 -22.22 1.03
C ARG A 183 9.93 -22.41 2.35
N LEU A 184 8.87 -21.64 2.57
CA LEU A 184 7.94 -21.82 3.69
C LEU A 184 7.05 -23.06 3.48
N ALA A 185 6.41 -23.19 2.33
CA ALA A 185 5.57 -24.33 1.97
C ALA A 185 6.34 -25.66 2.03
N ARG A 186 7.63 -25.65 1.64
CA ARG A 186 8.49 -26.84 1.68
C ARG A 186 8.64 -27.47 3.07
N ARG A 187 8.32 -26.73 4.14
CA ARG A 187 8.30 -27.25 5.51
C ARG A 187 7.16 -28.21 5.78
N PHE A 188 6.14 -28.17 4.94
CA PHE A 188 4.88 -28.87 5.13
C PHE A 188 4.58 -29.85 3.99
N VAL A 189 5.03 -29.54 2.77
CA VAL A 189 4.69 -30.32 1.57
C VAL A 189 5.89 -30.69 0.69
N SER A 190 5.61 -31.57 -0.28
CA SER A 190 6.56 -32.05 -1.28
C SER A 190 6.84 -31.00 -2.36
N TRP A 191 7.97 -31.13 -3.06
CA TRP A 191 8.39 -30.22 -4.13
C TRP A 191 7.34 -29.93 -5.22
N PRO A 192 6.50 -30.91 -5.67
CA PRO A 192 5.44 -30.60 -6.62
C PRO A 192 4.41 -29.59 -6.10
N LEU A 193 3.94 -29.76 -4.86
CA LEU A 193 3.01 -28.82 -4.23
C LEU A 193 3.69 -27.48 -3.91
N VAL A 194 4.97 -27.50 -3.55
CA VAL A 194 5.78 -26.28 -3.42
C VAL A 194 5.85 -25.51 -4.74
N THR A 195 6.10 -26.22 -5.85
CA THR A 195 6.16 -25.62 -7.19
C THR A 195 4.82 -25.01 -7.56
N LEU A 196 3.71 -25.71 -7.27
CA LEU A 196 2.36 -25.17 -7.47
C LEU A 196 2.15 -23.86 -6.70
N VAL A 197 2.51 -23.81 -5.42
CA VAL A 197 2.42 -22.57 -4.60
C VAL A 197 3.25 -21.45 -5.21
N GLY A 198 4.48 -21.75 -5.67
CA GLY A 198 5.34 -20.77 -6.32
C GLY A 198 4.76 -20.24 -7.64
N VAL A 199 4.21 -21.14 -8.48
CA VAL A 199 3.53 -20.76 -9.72
C VAL A 199 2.34 -19.87 -9.42
N LEU A 200 1.43 -20.29 -8.53
CA LEU A 200 0.25 -19.50 -8.13
C LEU A 200 0.64 -18.13 -7.60
N ALA A 201 1.69 -18.03 -6.77
CA ALA A 201 2.18 -16.76 -6.26
C ALA A 201 2.73 -15.85 -7.37
N VAL A 202 3.44 -16.39 -8.37
CA VAL A 202 3.93 -15.59 -9.51
C VAL A 202 2.79 -15.07 -10.37
N VAL A 203 1.82 -15.93 -10.68
CA VAL A 203 0.69 -15.59 -11.58
C VAL A 203 -0.47 -14.86 -10.88
N GLU A 204 -0.33 -14.61 -9.58
CA GLU A 204 -1.31 -13.87 -8.79
C GLU A 204 -1.41 -12.40 -9.25
N THR A 205 -2.60 -11.97 -9.67
CA THR A 205 -2.90 -10.57 -9.99
C THR A 205 -3.36 -9.79 -8.79
N GLY A 206 -4.36 -10.31 -8.07
CA GLY A 206 -4.89 -9.72 -6.84
C GLY A 206 -5.50 -8.33 -7.02
N SER A 207 -5.92 -7.75 -5.89
CA SER A 207 -6.24 -6.32 -5.79
C SER A 207 -4.97 -5.47 -5.73
N THR A 208 -5.12 -4.16 -5.97
CA THR A 208 -4.05 -3.15 -5.89
C THR A 208 -3.26 -3.23 -4.58
N ALA A 209 -3.93 -3.42 -3.45
CA ALA A 209 -3.33 -3.44 -2.12
C ALA A 209 -2.85 -4.82 -1.66
N SER A 210 -3.26 -5.90 -2.32
CA SER A 210 -2.99 -7.28 -1.89
C SER A 210 -1.62 -7.84 -2.27
N GLY A 211 -0.74 -7.03 -2.88
CA GLY A 211 0.63 -7.44 -3.24
C GLY A 211 0.74 -8.40 -4.42
N GLY A 212 -0.28 -8.48 -5.29
CA GLY A 212 -0.19 -9.22 -6.55
C GLY A 212 0.44 -8.40 -7.69
N SER A 213 0.57 -9.04 -8.85
CA SER A 213 1.13 -8.39 -10.06
C SER A 213 0.33 -7.15 -10.49
N ASN A 214 -0.95 -7.02 -10.14
CA ASN A 214 -1.73 -5.80 -10.40
C ASN A 214 -1.18 -4.58 -9.62
N GLY A 215 -0.87 -4.75 -8.33
CA GLY A 215 -0.30 -3.66 -7.51
C GLY A 215 1.07 -3.22 -8.01
N ILE A 216 1.87 -4.16 -8.53
CA ILE A 216 3.18 -3.86 -9.12
C ILE A 216 2.98 -3.22 -10.50
N LEU A 217 2.34 -3.92 -11.44
CA LEU A 217 2.26 -3.52 -12.84
C LEU A 217 1.35 -2.32 -13.11
N ALA A 218 0.18 -2.25 -12.48
CA ALA A 218 -0.76 -1.15 -12.74
C ALA A 218 -0.49 0.07 -11.86
N TRP A 219 -0.05 -0.15 -10.61
CA TRP A 219 0.08 0.93 -9.63
C TRP A 219 1.51 1.32 -9.28
N GLY A 220 2.50 0.57 -9.74
CA GLY A 220 3.90 0.85 -9.44
C GLY A 220 4.23 0.71 -7.95
N LEU A 221 3.54 -0.13 -7.16
CA LEU A 221 3.76 -0.24 -5.70
C LEU A 221 5.07 -0.97 -5.31
N LEU A 222 6.19 -0.54 -5.88
CA LEU A 222 7.50 -1.16 -5.80
C LEU A 222 8.03 -1.26 -4.37
N HIS A 223 7.86 -0.19 -3.57
CA HIS A 223 8.27 -0.14 -2.17
C HIS A 223 7.61 -1.25 -1.35
N ASN A 224 6.31 -1.46 -1.56
CA ASN A 224 5.56 -2.53 -0.89
C ASN A 224 6.05 -3.91 -1.35
N ALA A 225 6.29 -4.10 -2.65
CA ALA A 225 6.81 -5.37 -3.19
C ALA A 225 8.20 -5.71 -2.62
N VAL A 226 9.13 -4.74 -2.59
CA VAL A 226 10.46 -4.90 -2.00
C VAL A 226 10.36 -5.17 -0.50
N GLY A 227 9.53 -4.42 0.22
CA GLY A 227 9.24 -4.64 1.64
C GLY A 227 8.71 -6.05 1.91
N GLN A 228 7.76 -6.53 1.11
CA GLN A 228 7.20 -7.88 1.21
C GLN A 228 8.24 -8.97 0.94
N ALA A 229 9.07 -8.81 -0.10
CA ALA A 229 10.13 -9.76 -0.41
C ALA A 229 11.09 -9.94 0.78
N LEU A 230 11.52 -8.81 1.36
CA LEU A 230 12.39 -8.78 2.54
C LEU A 230 11.69 -9.34 3.79
N PHE A 231 10.40 -9.05 3.96
CA PHE A 231 9.61 -9.59 5.07
C PHE A 231 9.39 -11.10 4.98
N VAL A 232 9.11 -11.64 3.79
CA VAL A 232 9.02 -13.09 3.59
C VAL A 232 10.37 -13.75 3.84
N ALA A 233 11.48 -13.11 3.45
CA ALA A 233 12.82 -13.58 3.80
C ALA A 233 13.05 -13.59 5.33
N ALA A 234 12.61 -12.54 6.03
CA ALA A 234 12.65 -12.48 7.50
C ALA A 234 11.84 -13.63 8.11
N LEU A 235 10.63 -13.88 7.60
CA LEU A 235 9.77 -14.96 8.06
C LEU A 235 10.40 -16.34 7.86
N VAL A 236 11.02 -16.59 6.70
CA VAL A 236 11.78 -17.82 6.45
C VAL A 236 12.89 -17.99 7.48
N ALA A 237 13.63 -16.91 7.78
CA ALA A 237 14.71 -16.94 8.76
C ALA A 237 14.18 -17.15 10.20
N VAL A 238 13.02 -16.57 10.55
CA VAL A 238 12.31 -16.81 11.81
C VAL A 238 11.94 -18.29 11.94
N VAL A 239 11.34 -18.89 10.90
CA VAL A 239 11.01 -20.32 10.89
C VAL A 239 12.26 -21.18 11.09
N ASP A 240 13.37 -20.83 10.42
CA ASP A 240 14.64 -21.51 10.57
C ASP A 240 15.19 -21.37 12.00
N ALA A 241 15.11 -20.17 12.60
CA ALA A 241 15.55 -19.92 13.96
C ALA A 241 14.71 -20.66 15.02
N VAL A 242 13.39 -20.72 14.84
CA VAL A 242 12.48 -21.47 15.73
C VAL A 242 12.80 -22.95 15.73
N ARG A 243 13.21 -23.52 14.59
CA ARG A 243 13.61 -24.93 14.48
C ARG A 243 15.03 -25.16 14.99
N ARG A 244 15.98 -24.34 14.54
CA ARG A 244 17.42 -24.49 14.78
C ARG A 244 18.08 -23.10 14.83
N PRO A 245 18.15 -22.46 16.01
CA PRO A 245 18.72 -21.13 16.13
C PRO A 245 20.22 -21.16 15.81
N ARG A 246 20.64 -20.30 14.89
CA ARG A 246 22.03 -20.08 14.46
C ARG A 246 22.31 -18.58 14.41
N LEU A 247 23.58 -18.19 14.57
CA LEU A 247 23.96 -16.78 14.42
C LEU A 247 23.58 -16.25 13.04
N SER A 248 23.82 -17.03 11.98
CA SER A 248 23.44 -16.64 10.62
C SER A 248 21.94 -16.37 10.48
N THR A 249 21.07 -17.22 11.04
CA THR A 249 19.62 -16.98 11.03
C THR A 249 19.23 -15.73 11.81
N SER A 250 19.90 -15.43 12.93
CA SER A 250 19.65 -14.21 13.70
C SER A 250 20.05 -12.97 12.91
N VAL A 251 21.24 -12.95 12.31
CA VAL A 251 21.71 -11.85 11.47
C VAL A 251 20.79 -11.65 10.27
N THR A 252 20.36 -12.74 9.62
CA THR A 252 19.36 -12.66 8.55
C THR A 252 18.09 -11.99 9.04
N ILE A 253 17.50 -12.42 10.17
CA ILE A 253 16.32 -11.78 10.76
C ILE A 253 16.55 -10.28 10.95
N TRP A 254 17.67 -9.88 11.57
CA TRP A 254 17.96 -8.47 11.84
C TRP A 254 18.01 -7.65 10.55
N CYS A 255 18.80 -8.09 9.58
CA CYS A 255 18.99 -7.37 8.32
C CYS A 255 17.68 -7.33 7.51
N THR A 256 17.01 -8.46 7.32
CA THR A 256 15.79 -8.50 6.49
C THR A 256 14.64 -7.77 7.14
N THR A 257 14.48 -7.81 8.46
CA THR A 257 13.45 -7.04 9.16
C THR A 257 13.77 -5.54 9.12
N ALA A 258 15.02 -5.15 9.36
CA ALA A 258 15.42 -3.76 9.28
C ALA A 258 15.19 -3.18 7.88
N LEU A 259 15.66 -3.89 6.84
CA LEU A 259 15.47 -3.49 5.45
C LEU A 259 13.99 -3.51 5.04
N ALA A 260 13.19 -4.48 5.50
CA ALA A 260 11.75 -4.51 5.20
C ALA A 260 11.03 -3.28 5.81
N CYS A 261 11.29 -2.98 7.09
CA CYS A 261 10.72 -1.81 7.77
C CYS A 261 11.23 -0.49 7.17
N ALA A 262 12.48 -0.49 6.70
CA ALA A 262 13.08 0.61 5.96
C ALA A 262 12.76 0.58 4.46
N ALA A 263 11.93 -0.33 3.95
CA ALA A 263 11.44 -0.33 2.57
C ALA A 263 9.96 0.04 2.50
N HIS A 264 9.18 -0.31 3.53
CA HIS A 264 7.76 0.03 3.58
C HIS A 264 7.18 -0.06 5.01
N PRO A 265 6.34 0.90 5.46
CA PRO A 265 5.84 0.96 6.82
C PRO A 265 4.84 -0.15 7.18
N SER A 266 4.15 -0.75 6.20
CA SER A 266 3.31 -1.93 6.50
C SER A 266 4.14 -3.10 7.07
N MET A 267 5.46 -3.13 6.84
CA MET A 267 6.34 -4.14 7.43
C MET A 267 6.54 -3.94 8.94
N LEU A 268 6.27 -2.74 9.49
CA LEU A 268 6.19 -2.52 10.94
C LEU A 268 5.01 -3.29 11.53
N ILE A 269 3.84 -3.18 10.88
CA ILE A 269 2.61 -3.90 11.25
C ILE A 269 2.85 -5.41 11.13
N GLY A 270 3.45 -5.85 10.02
CA GLY A 270 3.82 -7.24 9.80
C GLY A 270 4.76 -7.77 10.88
N THR A 271 5.80 -7.00 11.23
CA THR A 271 6.79 -7.39 12.24
C THR A 271 6.16 -7.45 13.63
N ALA A 272 5.31 -6.49 14.00
CA ALA A 272 4.57 -6.51 15.26
C ALA A 272 3.64 -7.73 15.34
N GLY A 273 2.89 -8.02 14.27
CA GLY A 273 2.04 -9.22 14.18
C GLY A 273 2.84 -10.51 14.33
N LEU A 274 4.03 -10.61 13.73
CA LEU A 274 4.91 -11.77 13.91
C LEU A 274 5.45 -11.91 15.34
N ILE A 275 5.79 -10.80 16.00
CA ILE A 275 6.20 -10.82 17.41
C ILE A 275 5.06 -11.40 18.26
N VAL A 276 3.84 -10.90 18.10
CA VAL A 276 2.66 -11.42 18.82
C VAL A 276 2.43 -12.90 18.50
N ALA A 277 2.47 -13.30 17.22
CA ALA A 277 2.32 -14.69 16.82
C ALA A 277 3.38 -15.60 17.45
N LEU A 278 4.63 -15.15 17.58
CA LEU A 278 5.71 -15.89 18.24
C LEU A 278 5.52 -16.01 19.76
N LEU A 279 5.03 -14.96 20.42
CA LEU A 279 4.71 -14.99 21.85
C LEU A 279 3.62 -16.04 22.13
N VAL A 280 2.56 -16.07 21.32
CA VAL A 280 1.49 -17.06 21.43
C VAL A 280 1.99 -18.46 21.03
N THR A 281 2.82 -18.58 20.00
CA THR A 281 3.46 -19.86 19.62
C THR A 281 4.31 -20.42 20.76
N ALA A 282 4.99 -19.58 21.54
CA ALA A 282 5.76 -20.01 22.70
C ALA A 282 4.88 -20.64 23.81
N ALA A 283 3.60 -20.28 23.85
CA ALA A 283 2.62 -20.85 24.77
C ALA A 283 1.95 -22.12 24.22
N LEU A 284 1.60 -22.14 22.92
CA LEU A 284 0.77 -23.19 22.31
C LEU A 284 1.54 -24.35 21.68
N ALA A 285 2.79 -24.15 21.26
CA ALA A 285 3.53 -25.16 20.52
C ALA A 285 4.20 -26.21 21.42
N ASP A 286 4.09 -27.48 21.02
CA ASP A 286 4.56 -28.62 21.82
C ASP A 286 5.89 -29.21 21.30
N ASP A 287 6.21 -29.00 20.02
CA ASP A 287 7.36 -29.63 19.33
C ASP A 287 8.69 -28.86 19.48
N VAL A 288 8.65 -27.61 19.95
CA VAL A 288 9.86 -26.82 20.23
C VAL A 288 9.81 -26.17 21.61
N PRO A 289 10.96 -25.97 22.27
CA PRO A 289 10.98 -25.26 23.52
C PRO A 289 10.61 -23.78 23.35
N ALA A 290 9.70 -23.26 24.19
CA ALA A 290 9.23 -21.86 24.22
C ALA A 290 10.32 -20.79 24.07
N ARG A 291 11.53 -21.02 24.58
CA ARG A 291 12.67 -20.09 24.43
C ARG A 291 13.03 -19.78 22.96
N ARG A 292 12.78 -20.71 22.03
CA ARG A 292 13.15 -20.52 20.61
C ARG A 292 12.26 -19.47 19.93
N PRO A 293 10.91 -19.57 19.98
CA PRO A 293 10.06 -18.49 19.47
C PRO A 293 10.26 -17.17 20.22
N LEU A 294 10.49 -17.19 21.54
CA LEU A 294 10.81 -15.96 22.30
C LEU A 294 12.11 -15.29 21.81
N LEU A 295 13.16 -16.06 21.55
CA LEU A 295 14.42 -15.53 20.98
C LEU A 295 14.23 -14.99 19.56
N ALA A 296 13.41 -15.66 18.74
CA ALA A 296 13.07 -15.16 17.42
C ALA A 296 12.31 -13.83 17.50
N ALA A 297 11.39 -13.68 18.45
CA ALA A 297 10.67 -12.43 18.70
C ALA A 297 11.62 -11.30 19.15
N LEU A 298 12.59 -11.61 20.02
CA LEU A 298 13.64 -10.66 20.40
C LEU A 298 14.49 -10.22 19.19
N HIS A 299 14.84 -11.15 18.30
CA HIS A 299 15.59 -10.82 17.09
C HIS A 299 14.78 -9.97 16.10
N LEU A 300 13.47 -10.21 15.97
CA LEU A 300 12.59 -9.31 15.22
C LEU A 300 12.56 -7.91 15.85
N GLY A 301 12.44 -7.82 17.18
CA GLY A 301 12.51 -6.56 17.90
C GLY A 301 13.84 -5.81 17.69
N LEU A 302 14.95 -6.54 17.64
CA LEU A 302 16.26 -5.94 17.32
C LEU A 302 16.33 -5.44 15.88
N GLY A 303 15.81 -6.21 14.90
CA GLY A 303 15.70 -5.77 13.51
C GLY A 303 14.83 -4.52 13.36
N LEU A 304 13.70 -4.45 14.06
CA LEU A 304 12.83 -3.29 14.11
C LEU A 304 13.54 -2.06 14.70
N ALA A 305 14.29 -2.25 15.79
CA ALA A 305 15.06 -1.19 16.44
C ALA A 305 16.22 -0.68 15.55
N LEU A 306 16.85 -1.56 14.75
CA LEU A 306 17.88 -1.16 13.78
C LEU A 306 17.35 -0.26 12.66
N ALA A 307 16.05 -0.34 12.34
CA ALA A 307 15.42 0.53 11.35
C ALA A 307 14.81 1.80 11.96
N ALA A 308 14.93 2.02 13.28
CA ALA A 308 14.25 3.11 13.97
C ALA A 308 14.60 4.50 13.44
N ALA A 309 15.85 4.74 13.04
CA ALA A 309 16.29 5.99 12.43
C ALA A 309 15.64 6.27 11.06
N VAL A 310 15.00 5.28 10.44
CA VAL A 310 14.27 5.43 9.18
C VAL A 310 12.77 5.55 9.45
N TRP A 311 12.20 4.63 10.24
CA TRP A 311 10.76 4.55 10.39
C TRP A 311 10.19 5.47 11.48
N MET A 312 10.92 5.85 12.51
CA MET A 312 10.41 6.79 13.52
C MET A 312 10.20 8.19 12.95
N PRO A 313 11.15 8.77 12.20
CA PRO A 313 10.91 10.05 11.52
C PRO A 313 9.69 9.95 10.60
N LEU A 314 9.61 8.87 9.81
CA LEU A 314 8.47 8.59 8.94
C LEU A 314 7.14 8.56 9.71
N GLY A 315 7.09 7.82 10.82
CA GLY A 315 5.90 7.71 11.67
C GLY A 315 5.48 9.06 12.25
N GLN A 316 6.42 9.85 12.76
CA GLN A 316 6.12 11.19 13.27
C GLN A 316 5.62 12.12 12.17
N ARG A 317 6.17 12.04 10.95
CA ARG A 317 5.67 12.80 9.81
C ARG A 317 4.25 12.41 9.43
N LEU A 318 3.91 11.12 9.45
CA LEU A 318 2.55 10.67 9.22
C LEU A 318 1.58 11.18 10.30
N LEU A 319 2.04 11.30 11.54
CA LEU A 319 1.24 11.88 12.62
C LEU A 319 1.08 13.41 12.47
N LEU A 320 2.14 14.13 12.07
CA LEU A 320 2.16 15.59 11.96
C LEU A 320 1.47 16.12 10.70
N TYR A 321 1.66 15.45 9.56
CA TYR A 321 1.18 15.90 8.25
C TYR A 321 -0.09 15.16 7.81
N GLY A 322 -0.30 13.92 8.29
CA GLY A 322 -1.46 13.09 7.98
C GLY A 322 -1.29 12.27 6.69
N GLN A 323 -2.02 11.15 6.56
CA GLN A 323 -2.18 10.43 5.30
C GLN A 323 -3.49 10.91 4.63
N HIS A 324 -3.43 11.37 3.38
CA HIS A 324 -4.61 11.85 2.64
C HIS A 324 -5.53 10.72 2.15
N PHE A 325 -5.00 9.51 1.93
CA PHE A 325 -5.76 8.34 1.50
C PHE A 325 -5.87 7.35 2.66
N GLY A 326 -6.97 7.38 3.38
CA GLY A 326 -7.39 6.22 4.15
C GLY A 326 -8.25 5.34 3.26
N THR A 327 -8.01 4.04 3.19
CA THR A 327 -9.08 3.12 2.80
C THR A 327 -9.74 2.64 4.09
N PRO A 328 -11.07 2.82 4.23
CA PRO A 328 -11.79 2.27 5.37
C PRO A 328 -11.47 0.78 5.52
N PRO A 329 -11.25 0.27 6.74
CA PRO A 329 -11.44 -1.16 6.97
C PRO A 329 -12.90 -1.53 6.64
N ASP A 330 -13.12 -2.79 6.24
CA ASP A 330 -14.47 -3.26 5.98
C ASP A 330 -15.28 -3.32 7.29
N PRO A 331 -16.55 -2.88 7.30
CA PRO A 331 -17.40 -2.99 8.48
C PRO A 331 -17.49 -4.45 8.98
N ALA A 332 -17.41 -4.63 10.30
CA ALA A 332 -17.40 -5.95 10.92
C ALA A 332 -18.61 -6.82 10.51
N GLY A 333 -19.80 -6.22 10.45
CA GLY A 333 -21.04 -6.92 10.13
C GLY A 333 -21.11 -7.44 8.69
N ASP A 334 -20.46 -6.77 7.75
CA ASP A 334 -20.40 -7.20 6.35
C ASP A 334 -19.20 -8.12 6.10
N TRP A 335 -18.24 -8.21 7.02
CA TRP A 335 -16.97 -8.91 6.82
C TRP A 335 -17.12 -10.41 6.65
N LEU A 336 -17.95 -11.10 7.44
CA LEU A 336 -18.18 -12.54 7.27
C LEU A 336 -18.88 -12.84 5.94
N GLY A 337 -19.93 -12.06 5.61
CA GLY A 337 -20.63 -12.19 4.33
C GLY A 337 -19.74 -11.85 3.14
N LYS A 338 -18.81 -10.90 3.31
CA LYS A 338 -17.77 -10.59 2.33
C LYS A 338 -16.81 -11.75 2.19
N LEU A 339 -16.26 -12.28 3.28
CA LEU A 339 -15.32 -13.41 3.28
C LEU A 339 -15.92 -14.67 2.65
N LEU A 340 -17.22 -14.90 2.79
CA LEU A 340 -17.94 -15.99 2.13
C LEU A 340 -18.22 -15.76 0.64
N ARG A 341 -18.33 -14.49 0.20
CA ARG A 341 -18.56 -14.13 -1.21
C ARG A 341 -17.26 -14.01 -2.00
N GLU A 342 -16.23 -13.45 -1.39
CA GLU A 342 -14.90 -13.26 -1.95
C GLU A 342 -13.85 -13.49 -0.85
N PRO A 343 -12.73 -14.19 -1.13
CA PRO A 343 -11.70 -14.38 -0.14
C PRO A 343 -11.04 -13.06 0.26
N VAL A 344 -10.74 -12.91 1.54
CA VAL A 344 -9.98 -11.78 2.10
C VAL A 344 -8.70 -12.33 2.75
N PRO A 345 -7.51 -12.18 2.14
CA PRO A 345 -7.20 -11.23 1.08
C PRO A 345 -7.64 -11.69 -0.32
N ARG A 346 -7.96 -10.72 -1.18
CA ARG A 346 -8.41 -10.97 -2.55
C ARG A 346 -7.35 -11.67 -3.37
N SER A 347 -7.75 -12.68 -4.14
CA SER A 347 -6.86 -13.46 -5.02
C SER A 347 -7.59 -13.90 -6.27
N ALA A 348 -6.84 -14.08 -7.36
CA ALA A 348 -7.35 -14.72 -8.57
C ALA A 348 -7.69 -16.22 -8.34
N PHE A 349 -7.24 -16.81 -7.23
CA PHE A 349 -7.37 -18.22 -6.91
C PHE A 349 -8.21 -18.43 -5.64
N GLU A 350 -9.50 -18.07 -5.70
CA GLU A 350 -10.35 -18.06 -4.52
C GLU A 350 -10.43 -19.42 -3.79
N ALA A 351 -10.57 -20.51 -4.55
CA ALA A 351 -10.55 -21.86 -4.00
C ALA A 351 -9.26 -22.18 -3.23
N ALA A 352 -8.11 -21.67 -3.70
CA ALA A 352 -6.84 -21.83 -3.00
C ALA A 352 -6.84 -21.04 -1.69
N MET A 353 -7.44 -19.84 -1.66
CA MET A 353 -7.55 -19.02 -0.45
C MET A 353 -8.45 -19.67 0.61
N TYR A 354 -9.63 -20.18 0.22
CA TYR A 354 -10.53 -20.88 1.13
C TYR A 354 -9.90 -22.15 1.70
N LEU A 355 -9.25 -22.95 0.85
CA LEU A 355 -8.49 -24.10 1.32
C LEU A 355 -7.28 -23.67 2.18
N GLY A 356 -6.76 -22.47 1.94
CA GLY A 356 -5.79 -21.79 2.77
C GLY A 356 -6.27 -21.56 4.19
N TYR A 357 -7.46 -21.01 4.39
CA TYR A 357 -8.06 -20.84 5.72
C TYR A 357 -8.22 -22.17 6.45
N ALA A 358 -8.71 -23.20 5.75
CA ALA A 358 -8.79 -24.56 6.32
C ALA A 358 -7.40 -25.07 6.76
N GLY A 359 -6.37 -24.81 5.96
CA GLY A 359 -4.99 -25.14 6.30
C GLY A 359 -4.42 -24.40 7.50
N LEU A 360 -4.78 -23.13 7.70
CA LEU A 360 -4.41 -22.37 8.91
C LEU A 360 -5.09 -22.97 10.16
N LEU A 361 -6.35 -23.39 10.07
CA LEU A 361 -7.03 -24.09 11.17
C LEU A 361 -6.37 -25.44 11.48
N LEU A 362 -6.05 -26.23 10.46
CA LEU A 362 -5.31 -27.49 10.61
C LEU A 362 -3.92 -27.26 11.23
N ALA A 363 -3.28 -26.15 10.89
CA ALA A 363 -1.98 -25.78 11.43
C ALA A 363 -2.04 -25.44 12.93
N LEU A 364 -3.09 -24.74 13.40
CA LEU A 364 -3.35 -24.53 14.83
C LEU A 364 -3.59 -25.87 15.54
N TRP A 365 -4.38 -26.76 14.95
CA TRP A 365 -4.62 -28.09 15.51
C TRP A 365 -3.34 -28.90 15.66
N SER A 366 -2.42 -28.81 14.69
CA SER A 366 -1.19 -29.62 14.69
C SER A 366 -0.26 -29.39 15.89
N ARG A 367 -0.39 -28.25 16.58
CA ARG A 367 0.50 -27.78 17.67
C ARG A 367 2.00 -27.75 17.33
N LYS A 368 2.36 -27.85 16.05
CA LYS A 368 3.74 -27.71 15.58
C LYS A 368 4.06 -26.24 15.47
N ALA A 369 5.14 -25.78 16.09
CA ALA A 369 5.48 -24.38 16.24
C ALA A 369 5.51 -23.61 14.92
N THR A 370 6.09 -24.19 13.87
CA THR A 370 6.13 -23.54 12.55
C THR A 370 4.73 -23.39 11.95
N ALA A 371 3.86 -24.40 12.10
CA ALA A 371 2.49 -24.37 11.60
C ALA A 371 1.64 -23.38 12.42
N VAL A 372 1.70 -23.48 13.76
CA VAL A 372 1.01 -22.58 14.70
C VAL A 372 1.41 -21.13 14.46
N MET A 373 2.70 -20.83 14.29
CA MET A 373 3.17 -19.47 14.03
C MET A 373 2.62 -18.91 12.72
N VAL A 374 2.67 -19.68 11.62
CA VAL A 374 2.09 -19.27 10.32
C VAL A 374 0.58 -19.05 10.45
N ALA A 375 -0.11 -19.93 11.16
CA ALA A 375 -1.55 -19.83 11.37
C ALA A 375 -1.95 -18.62 12.22
N LEU A 376 -1.20 -18.33 13.29
CA LEU A 376 -1.44 -17.17 14.14
C LEU A 376 -1.13 -15.87 13.39
N ALA A 377 -0.03 -15.81 12.64
CA ALA A 377 0.30 -14.64 11.83
C ALA A 377 -0.76 -14.41 10.73
N GLY A 378 -1.12 -15.47 9.99
CA GLY A 378 -2.17 -15.39 8.97
C GLY A 378 -3.52 -15.00 9.55
N GLY A 379 -3.92 -15.61 10.67
CA GLY A 379 -5.14 -15.28 11.40
C GLY A 379 -5.16 -13.83 11.85
N LEU A 380 -4.11 -13.36 12.53
CA LEU A 380 -3.97 -11.97 12.98
C LEU A 380 -4.11 -10.98 11.82
N PHE A 381 -3.44 -11.21 10.70
CA PHE A 381 -3.51 -10.32 9.54
C PHE A 381 -4.88 -10.38 8.84
N VAL A 382 -5.46 -11.56 8.66
CA VAL A 382 -6.81 -11.70 8.10
C VAL A 382 -7.83 -10.98 9.00
N THR A 383 -7.76 -11.18 10.31
CA THR A 383 -8.66 -10.50 11.26
C THR A 383 -8.41 -8.99 11.35
N GLY A 384 -7.16 -8.56 11.17
CA GLY A 384 -6.77 -7.15 11.15
C GLY A 384 -7.34 -6.36 9.96
N LEU A 385 -7.99 -7.03 9.01
CA LEU A 385 -8.73 -6.42 7.90
C LEU A 385 -10.17 -6.05 8.28
N ALA A 386 -10.70 -6.61 9.38
CA ALA A 386 -12.03 -6.29 9.87
C ALA A 386 -11.99 -5.07 10.79
N ASP A 387 -12.89 -4.11 10.60
CA ASP A 387 -13.02 -2.94 11.48
C ASP A 387 -13.41 -3.33 12.92
N GLY A 388 -14.03 -4.51 13.09
CA GLY A 388 -14.53 -5.00 14.37
C GLY A 388 -13.49 -5.02 15.49
N TRP A 389 -12.23 -5.34 15.21
CA TRP A 389 -11.18 -5.31 16.23
C TRP A 389 -10.81 -3.89 16.64
N TYR A 390 -10.78 -2.96 15.68
CA TYR A 390 -10.50 -1.57 15.98
C TYR A 390 -11.68 -0.96 16.76
N SER A 391 -12.91 -1.24 16.34
CA SER A 391 -14.12 -0.77 17.02
C SER A 391 -14.29 -1.37 18.43
N THR A 392 -14.05 -2.67 18.62
CA THR A 392 -14.13 -3.31 19.95
C THR A 392 -13.04 -2.82 20.91
N LEU A 393 -11.84 -2.50 20.41
CA LEU A 393 -10.76 -1.90 21.21
C LEU A 393 -10.91 -0.37 21.37
N GLY A 394 -11.99 0.22 20.87
CA GLY A 394 -12.23 1.67 20.90
C GLY A 394 -11.28 2.48 20.01
N LEU A 395 -10.49 1.81 19.16
CA LEU A 395 -9.53 2.36 18.21
C LEU A 395 -10.18 2.76 16.87
N GLY A 396 -11.40 2.32 16.59
CA GLY A 396 -12.13 2.55 15.34
C GLY A 396 -13.60 2.98 15.54
N PRO A 397 -14.24 3.55 14.50
CA PRO A 397 -13.60 4.18 13.34
C PRO A 397 -12.72 5.37 13.78
N SER A 398 -11.49 5.48 13.26
CA SER A 398 -10.61 6.62 13.55
C SER A 398 -9.80 7.00 12.32
N LEU A 399 -9.43 8.28 12.23
CA LEU A 399 -8.53 8.75 11.17
C LEU A 399 -7.20 8.01 11.25
N GLU A 400 -6.70 7.74 12.44
CA GLU A 400 -5.45 7.03 12.67
C GLU A 400 -5.48 5.61 12.07
N VAL A 401 -6.57 4.86 12.28
CA VAL A 401 -6.72 3.51 11.71
C VAL A 401 -6.92 3.55 10.20
N ALA A 402 -7.71 4.47 9.67
CA ALA A 402 -7.86 4.62 8.22
C ALA A 402 -6.52 5.01 7.57
N ARG A 403 -5.73 5.88 8.22
CA ARG A 403 -4.37 6.26 7.79
C ARG A 403 -3.41 5.07 7.79
N LEU A 404 -3.59 4.04 8.61
CA LEU A 404 -2.75 2.83 8.52
C LEU A 404 -3.00 2.04 7.23
N GLY A 405 -4.11 2.28 6.54
CA GLY A 405 -4.46 1.65 5.27
C GLY A 405 -4.66 0.15 5.42
N ALA A 406 -5.75 -0.27 6.05
CA ALA A 406 -6.03 -1.67 6.39
C ALA A 406 -5.82 -2.65 5.22
N GLN A 407 -6.14 -2.23 3.99
CA GLN A 407 -5.91 -3.04 2.80
C GLN A 407 -4.44 -3.45 2.59
N ARG A 408 -3.46 -2.71 3.12
CA ARG A 408 -2.03 -3.07 3.11
C ARG A 408 -1.75 -4.34 3.91
N VAL A 409 -2.64 -4.71 4.85
CA VAL A 409 -2.57 -5.96 5.61
C VAL A 409 -2.93 -7.17 4.73
N GLU A 410 -3.68 -6.99 3.63
CA GLU A 410 -3.98 -8.08 2.69
C GLU A 410 -2.70 -8.68 2.11
N ALA A 411 -1.76 -7.81 1.74
CA ALA A 411 -0.44 -8.17 1.26
C ALA A 411 0.40 -8.97 2.27
N LEU A 412 0.21 -8.73 3.58
CA LEU A 412 0.88 -9.46 4.66
C LEU A 412 0.21 -10.81 4.96
N ALA A 413 -1.13 -10.84 4.88
CA ALA A 413 -1.94 -12.03 5.12
C ALA A 413 -1.76 -13.07 4.00
N LYS A 414 -1.76 -12.62 2.73
CA LYS A 414 -1.81 -13.49 1.55
C LYS A 414 -0.70 -14.53 1.53
N PRO A 415 0.57 -14.20 1.81
CA PRO A 415 1.63 -15.19 1.92
C PRO A 415 1.31 -16.32 2.92
N MET A 416 0.67 -16.01 4.05
CA MET A 416 0.36 -17.00 5.09
C MET A 416 -0.76 -17.93 4.63
N VAL A 417 -1.78 -17.36 3.98
CA VAL A 417 -2.92 -18.11 3.43
C VAL A 417 -2.46 -19.09 2.35
N TYR A 418 -1.53 -18.72 1.46
CA TYR A 418 -0.93 -19.65 0.49
C TYR A 418 -0.13 -20.79 1.14
N VAL A 419 0.56 -20.51 2.24
CA VAL A 419 1.25 -21.58 3.01
C VAL A 419 0.21 -22.48 3.67
N GLY A 420 -0.89 -21.93 4.17
CA GLY A 420 -2.08 -22.67 4.63
C GLY A 420 -2.63 -23.57 3.52
N PHE A 421 -2.72 -23.07 2.30
CA PHE A 421 -3.24 -23.84 1.16
C PHE A 421 -2.36 -25.07 0.91
N ALA A 422 -1.04 -24.87 0.92
CA ALA A 422 -0.08 -25.96 0.82
C ALA A 422 -0.27 -26.98 1.96
N LEU A 423 -0.40 -26.52 3.20
CA LEU A 423 -0.64 -27.35 4.39
C LEU A 423 -1.89 -28.23 4.24
N ALA A 424 -3.01 -27.64 3.81
CA ALA A 424 -4.27 -28.36 3.62
C ALA A 424 -4.14 -29.43 2.52
N LEU A 425 -3.54 -29.11 1.38
CA LEU A 425 -3.27 -30.10 0.32
C LEU A 425 -2.34 -31.21 0.80
N GLY A 426 -1.29 -30.85 1.53
CA GLY A 426 -0.36 -31.80 2.12
C GLY A 426 -1.05 -32.79 3.06
N HIS A 427 -1.92 -32.27 3.93
CA HIS A 427 -2.71 -33.08 4.84
C HIS A 427 -3.70 -33.98 4.09
N GLY A 428 -4.44 -33.45 3.11
CA GLY A 428 -5.36 -34.24 2.28
C GLY A 428 -4.64 -35.37 1.56
N VAL A 429 -3.47 -35.12 0.97
CA VAL A 429 -2.65 -36.16 0.33
C VAL A 429 -2.16 -37.20 1.33
N ALA A 430 -1.80 -36.81 2.55
CA ALA A 430 -1.38 -37.74 3.60
C ALA A 430 -2.53 -38.67 4.02
N VAL A 431 -3.68 -38.10 4.37
CA VAL A 431 -4.89 -38.85 4.75
C VAL A 431 -5.31 -39.81 3.64
N ALA A 432 -5.27 -39.35 2.40
CA ALA A 432 -5.67 -40.17 1.27
C ALA A 432 -4.67 -41.32 1.01
N ARG A 433 -3.37 -41.09 1.23
CA ARG A 433 -2.35 -42.16 1.19
C ARG A 433 -2.58 -43.22 2.27
N GLU A 434 -3.00 -42.81 3.46
CA GLU A 434 -3.27 -43.73 4.56
C GLU A 434 -4.52 -44.58 4.28
N ARG A 435 -5.58 -43.98 3.74
CA ARG A 435 -6.85 -44.67 3.46
C ARG A 435 -6.84 -45.55 2.21
N TRP A 436 -5.97 -45.31 1.24
CA TRP A 436 -5.93 -46.12 0.02
C TRP A 436 -4.97 -47.33 0.11
N PRO A 437 -5.42 -48.53 -0.32
CA PRO A 437 -4.56 -49.70 -0.41
C PRO A 437 -3.33 -49.43 -1.27
N ALA A 438 -2.18 -50.01 -0.90
CA ALA A 438 -0.90 -49.76 -1.56
C ALA A 438 -0.93 -49.98 -3.08
N THR A 439 -1.76 -50.91 -3.53
CA THR A 439 -2.02 -51.26 -4.94
C THR A 439 -2.65 -50.12 -5.74
N HIS A 440 -3.52 -49.30 -5.14
CA HIS A 440 -4.20 -48.18 -5.82
C HIS A 440 -3.46 -46.85 -5.69
N ARG A 441 -2.53 -46.71 -4.74
CA ARG A 441 -1.75 -45.47 -4.53
C ARG A 441 -1.05 -44.92 -5.79
N PRO A 442 -0.46 -45.73 -6.70
CA PRO A 442 0.17 -45.21 -7.90
C PRO A 442 -0.84 -44.66 -8.91
N VAL A 443 -2.01 -45.31 -9.03
CA VAL A 443 -3.09 -44.89 -9.92
C VAL A 443 -3.74 -43.63 -9.40
N VAL A 444 -4.02 -43.55 -8.11
CA VAL A 444 -4.63 -42.37 -7.51
C VAL A 444 -3.65 -41.18 -7.47
N ARG A 445 -2.35 -41.42 -7.22
CA ARG A 445 -1.33 -40.36 -7.40
C ARG A 445 -1.27 -39.87 -8.83
N ALA A 446 -1.29 -40.78 -9.81
CA ALA A 446 -1.30 -40.40 -11.22
C ALA A 446 -2.58 -39.64 -11.56
N ALA A 447 -3.75 -40.06 -11.08
CA ALA A 447 -5.03 -39.38 -11.29
C ALA A 447 -5.04 -38.00 -10.63
N LEU A 448 -4.58 -37.85 -9.38
CA LEU A 448 -4.46 -36.54 -8.71
C LEU A 448 -3.48 -35.62 -9.42
N VAL A 449 -2.31 -36.12 -9.81
CA VAL A 449 -1.34 -35.34 -10.59
C VAL A 449 -1.93 -34.97 -11.94
N SER A 450 -2.58 -35.89 -12.64
CA SER A 450 -3.23 -35.62 -13.94
C SER A 450 -4.38 -34.64 -13.80
N VAL A 451 -5.20 -34.72 -12.75
CA VAL A 451 -6.28 -33.76 -12.48
C VAL A 451 -5.71 -32.40 -12.12
N LEU A 452 -4.68 -32.33 -11.27
CA LEU A 452 -4.01 -31.07 -10.93
C LEU A 452 -3.29 -30.45 -12.13
N VAL A 453 -2.69 -31.28 -12.99
CA VAL A 453 -2.04 -30.84 -14.23
C VAL A 453 -3.08 -30.45 -15.27
N LEU A 454 -4.17 -31.19 -15.46
CA LEU A 454 -5.24 -30.81 -16.39
C LEU A 454 -6.01 -29.58 -15.92
N ALA A 455 -6.36 -29.52 -14.64
CA ALA A 455 -6.96 -28.32 -14.05
C ALA A 455 -5.97 -27.15 -14.15
N GLY A 456 -4.69 -27.39 -13.84
CA GLY A 456 -3.64 -26.39 -13.96
C GLY A 456 -3.34 -25.95 -15.39
N VAL A 457 -3.44 -26.82 -16.39
CA VAL A 457 -3.20 -26.49 -17.82
C VAL A 457 -4.44 -25.87 -18.45
N ARG A 458 -5.65 -26.33 -18.10
CA ARG A 458 -6.91 -25.78 -18.62
C ARG A 458 -7.24 -24.44 -17.97
N ALA A 459 -7.27 -24.40 -16.63
CA ALA A 459 -7.44 -23.15 -15.90
C ALA A 459 -6.23 -22.26 -16.14
N GLY A 460 -5.01 -22.79 -16.05
CA GLY A 460 -3.81 -22.02 -16.31
C GLY A 460 -3.64 -21.59 -17.76
N GLY A 461 -4.22 -22.23 -18.78
CA GLY A 461 -4.15 -21.75 -20.17
C GLY A 461 -5.08 -20.57 -20.43
N ALA A 462 -6.35 -20.68 -20.00
CA ALA A 462 -7.31 -19.59 -20.06
C ALA A 462 -6.89 -18.44 -19.12
N TRP A 463 -6.47 -18.75 -17.90
CA TRP A 463 -5.93 -17.77 -16.96
C TRP A 463 -4.60 -17.22 -17.43
N TYR A 464 -3.70 -18.00 -18.02
CA TYR A 464 -2.45 -17.46 -18.57
C TYR A 464 -2.75 -16.47 -19.68
N HIS A 465 -3.67 -16.79 -20.59
CA HIS A 465 -4.08 -15.84 -21.62
C HIS A 465 -4.72 -14.59 -21.01
N GLU A 466 -5.65 -14.75 -20.06
CA GLU A 466 -6.30 -13.64 -19.37
C GLU A 466 -5.32 -12.80 -18.54
N LEU A 467 -4.36 -13.42 -17.85
CA LEU A 467 -3.34 -12.78 -17.02
C LEU A 467 -2.30 -12.08 -17.88
N ARG A 468 -1.87 -12.70 -18.99
CA ARG A 468 -1.01 -12.06 -19.97
C ARG A 468 -1.74 -10.89 -20.62
N LEU A 469 -3.01 -11.05 -21.01
CA LEU A 469 -3.83 -9.96 -21.53
C LEU A 469 -4.07 -8.88 -20.49
N LYS A 470 -4.28 -9.19 -19.21
CA LYS A 470 -4.41 -8.22 -18.12
C LYS A 470 -3.09 -7.53 -17.83
N ALA A 471 -1.97 -8.26 -17.76
CA ALA A 471 -0.64 -7.68 -17.58
C ALA A 471 -0.26 -6.79 -18.77
N GLN A 472 -0.59 -7.22 -20.00
CA GLN A 472 -0.47 -6.39 -21.20
C GLN A 472 -1.44 -5.21 -21.17
N ALA A 473 -2.69 -5.37 -20.73
CA ALA A 473 -3.68 -4.30 -20.63
C ALA A 473 -3.36 -3.32 -19.50
N TYR A 474 -2.68 -3.73 -18.44
CA TYR A 474 -2.14 -2.86 -17.39
C TYR A 474 -0.86 -2.16 -17.86
N ALA A 475 0.02 -2.86 -18.57
CA ALA A 475 1.22 -2.27 -19.16
C ALA A 475 0.90 -1.30 -20.32
N ARG A 476 -0.20 -1.56 -21.03
CA ARG A 476 -0.75 -0.73 -22.10
C ARG A 476 -1.79 0.26 -21.59
N ALA A 477 -2.28 0.05 -20.36
CA ALA A 477 -3.27 0.84 -19.62
C ALA A 477 -4.02 1.77 -20.54
N GLU A 478 -4.90 1.19 -21.36
CA GLU A 478 -5.42 1.82 -22.58
C GLU A 478 -5.82 3.25 -22.27
N ILE A 479 -4.95 4.18 -22.64
CA ILE A 479 -5.38 5.54 -22.84
C ILE A 479 -6.40 5.38 -23.95
N ALA A 480 -7.66 5.73 -23.66
CA ALA A 480 -8.76 5.65 -24.63
C ALA A 480 -8.39 6.28 -25.99
N ASP A 481 -7.31 7.07 -26.02
CA ASP A 481 -6.55 7.46 -27.19
C ASP A 481 -5.02 7.54 -26.93
N ALA A 482 -4.31 6.43 -27.10
CA ALA A 482 -2.86 6.36 -26.91
C ALA A 482 -2.06 7.15 -27.95
N ASP A 483 -2.60 7.31 -29.17
CA ASP A 483 -1.99 8.09 -30.23
C ASP A 483 -2.07 9.59 -29.95
N GLY A 484 -3.25 10.10 -29.61
CA GLY A 484 -3.41 11.48 -29.21
C GLY A 484 -2.62 11.81 -27.95
N PHE A 485 -2.48 10.87 -27.01
CA PHE A 485 -1.58 11.06 -25.89
C PHE A 485 -0.09 11.13 -26.29
N ARG A 486 0.37 10.28 -27.22
CA ARG A 486 1.72 10.38 -27.77
C ARG A 486 1.94 11.74 -28.45
N GLN A 487 0.94 12.24 -29.17
CA GLN A 487 0.98 13.56 -29.79
C GLN A 487 1.02 14.68 -28.73
N LEU A 488 0.18 14.61 -27.69
CA LEU A 488 0.21 15.52 -26.56
C LEU A 488 1.60 15.55 -25.90
N VAL A 489 2.18 14.37 -25.66
CA VAL A 489 3.53 14.20 -25.10
C VAL A 489 4.60 14.84 -26.00
N ALA A 490 4.53 14.62 -27.32
CA ALA A 490 5.45 15.21 -28.27
C ALA A 490 5.31 16.74 -28.30
N TRP A 491 4.08 17.24 -28.43
CA TRP A 491 3.76 18.67 -28.38
C TRP A 491 4.28 19.31 -27.10
N ALA A 492 4.08 18.67 -25.96
CA ALA A 492 4.49 19.20 -24.67
C ALA A 492 6.03 19.26 -24.53
N ARG A 493 6.74 18.29 -25.14
CA ARG A 493 8.21 18.31 -25.26
C ARG A 493 8.68 19.46 -26.15
N ASP A 494 8.00 19.69 -27.27
CA ASP A 494 8.34 20.80 -28.19
C ASP A 494 8.11 22.16 -27.52
N ARG A 495 6.95 22.34 -26.87
CA ARG A 495 6.62 23.56 -26.11
C ARG A 495 7.56 23.83 -24.96
N ARG A 496 8.18 22.80 -24.40
CA ARG A 496 9.23 22.96 -23.41
C ARG A 496 10.52 23.50 -24.03
N GLY A 497 10.90 23.06 -25.23
CA GLY A 497 12.06 23.59 -25.95
C GLY A 497 11.94 25.08 -26.26
N GLU A 498 10.71 25.59 -26.36
CA GLU A 498 10.39 27.01 -26.56
C GLU A 498 10.38 27.84 -25.26
N GLN A 499 10.46 27.22 -24.07
CA GLN A 499 10.41 27.95 -22.81
C GLN A 499 11.72 28.69 -22.54
N ARG A 500 11.58 29.93 -22.02
CA ARG A 500 12.73 30.68 -21.52
C ARG A 500 13.34 29.94 -20.33
N PRO A 501 14.68 29.97 -20.12
CA PRO A 501 15.33 29.28 -19.00
C PRO A 501 14.82 29.69 -17.61
N ASP A 502 14.30 30.91 -17.49
CA ASP A 502 13.76 31.52 -16.28
C ASP A 502 12.22 31.41 -16.16
N ALA A 503 11.56 30.73 -17.11
CA ALA A 503 10.11 30.58 -17.12
C ALA A 503 9.68 29.19 -16.61
N PHE A 504 8.68 29.18 -15.74
CA PHE A 504 8.01 27.98 -15.22
C PHE A 504 6.64 27.85 -15.87
N ALA A 505 6.38 26.71 -16.50
CA ALA A 505 5.07 26.42 -17.09
C ALA A 505 4.53 25.09 -16.57
N ARG A 506 3.33 25.11 -15.99
CA ARG A 506 2.67 23.91 -15.48
C ARG A 506 1.44 23.54 -16.29
N ILE A 507 1.08 22.26 -16.24
CA ILE A 507 -0.14 21.72 -16.81
C ILE A 507 -1.09 21.37 -15.66
N LEU A 508 -2.29 21.93 -15.68
CA LEU A 508 -3.42 21.47 -14.88
C LEU A 508 -4.17 20.40 -15.67
N VAL A 509 -4.57 19.29 -15.06
CA VAL A 509 -5.50 18.35 -15.71
C VAL A 509 -6.87 18.43 -15.07
N ASP A 510 -7.87 18.73 -15.89
CA ASP A 510 -9.26 18.86 -15.50
C ASP A 510 -9.96 17.49 -15.61
N GLY A 511 -9.86 16.68 -14.55
CA GLY A 511 -10.53 15.39 -14.45
C GLY A 511 -10.32 14.70 -13.09
N PRO A 512 -11.20 13.75 -12.72
CA PRO A 512 -11.17 13.14 -11.39
C PRO A 512 -10.01 12.15 -11.15
N HIS A 513 -9.33 11.67 -12.20
CA HIS A 513 -8.45 10.49 -12.08
C HIS A 513 -7.13 10.50 -12.88
N HIS A 514 -6.77 11.57 -13.60
CA HIS A 514 -5.54 11.61 -14.39
C HIS A 514 -4.90 13.00 -14.32
N GLY A 515 -3.60 13.09 -14.01
CA GLY A 515 -2.81 14.33 -14.06
C GLY A 515 -1.62 14.17 -15.01
N VAL A 516 -1.16 15.26 -15.63
CA VAL A 516 -0.07 15.35 -16.61
C VAL A 516 0.77 16.54 -16.16
N HIS A 517 2.04 16.34 -15.80
CA HIS A 517 2.99 17.43 -15.57
C HIS A 517 4.17 17.33 -16.53
N LEU A 518 4.81 18.47 -16.80
CA LEU A 518 6.01 18.53 -17.64
C LEU A 518 7.26 18.70 -16.78
N ALA A 519 7.88 17.57 -16.44
CA ALA A 519 9.10 17.53 -15.69
C ALA A 519 10.30 18.20 -16.41
N HIS A 520 10.79 19.35 -15.93
CA HIS A 520 11.98 20.03 -16.50
C HIS A 520 13.29 19.21 -16.42
N ALA A 521 13.47 18.23 -15.52
CA ALA A 521 14.74 17.49 -15.44
C ALA A 521 14.77 16.22 -16.33
N ALA A 522 13.62 15.59 -16.61
CA ALA A 522 13.55 14.23 -17.16
C ALA A 522 13.46 14.12 -18.69
N GLY A 523 13.32 15.23 -19.43
CA GLY A 523 13.07 15.20 -20.89
C GLY A 523 11.75 14.53 -21.31
N LEU A 524 10.90 14.22 -20.33
CA LEU A 524 9.77 13.31 -20.42
C LEU A 524 8.53 13.99 -19.79
N PRO A 525 7.42 14.23 -20.53
CA PRO A 525 6.11 14.62 -19.97
C PRO A 525 5.54 13.55 -19.04
N SER A 526 5.79 13.67 -17.76
CA SER A 526 5.38 12.69 -16.77
C SER A 526 3.90 12.84 -16.40
N VAL A 527 3.14 11.76 -16.58
CA VAL A 527 1.71 11.73 -16.28
C VAL A 527 1.53 11.20 -14.87
N HIS A 528 1.14 12.11 -14.00
CA HIS A 528 1.19 11.96 -12.56
C HIS A 528 -0.20 11.98 -11.97
N LEU A 529 -0.45 11.09 -11.01
CA LEU A 529 -1.38 11.39 -9.93
C LEU A 529 -0.76 12.34 -8.90
N THR A 530 0.58 12.46 -8.88
CA THR A 530 1.34 13.46 -8.10
C THR A 530 2.76 13.73 -8.60
N ALA A 531 3.23 14.97 -8.42
CA ALA A 531 4.42 15.58 -9.02
C ALA A 531 5.76 14.88 -8.77
N LEU A 532 6.76 15.07 -9.66
CA LEU A 532 8.16 15.57 -9.49
C LEU A 532 8.81 15.69 -10.90
N PRO A 533 9.82 16.55 -11.24
CA PRO A 533 10.94 17.17 -10.50
C PRO A 533 11.15 18.70 -10.70
N ASP A 534 10.23 19.61 -10.42
CA ASP A 534 9.05 19.63 -9.55
C ASP A 534 9.24 19.04 -8.14
N VAL A 535 10.47 18.71 -7.72
CA VAL A 535 10.89 17.86 -6.54
C VAL A 535 10.37 18.36 -5.18
N LEU A 536 9.72 19.51 -5.16
CA LEU A 536 9.28 20.23 -3.98
C LEU A 536 7.79 20.56 -4.01
N LEU A 537 7.07 20.07 -5.03
CA LEU A 537 5.79 20.59 -5.44
C LEU A 537 4.72 19.49 -5.42
N ARG A 538 4.22 19.10 -4.24
CA ARG A 538 2.80 18.70 -4.24
C ARG A 538 2.02 19.93 -4.68
N GLU A 539 1.41 19.85 -5.85
CA GLU A 539 0.45 20.85 -6.30
C GLU A 539 -0.91 20.21 -6.36
N ARG A 540 -1.55 20.18 -5.19
CA ARG A 540 -3.00 20.23 -5.17
C ARG A 540 -3.36 21.67 -5.46
N ILE A 541 -3.95 21.95 -6.62
CA ILE A 541 -4.57 23.25 -6.84
C ILE A 541 -5.99 23.11 -6.31
N GLU A 542 -6.27 23.71 -5.15
CA GLU A 542 -7.57 23.53 -4.46
C GLU A 542 -8.70 24.25 -5.18
N ASP A 543 -8.40 25.29 -5.98
CA ASP A 543 -9.38 26.02 -6.77
C ASP A 543 -8.85 26.36 -8.18
N GLY A 544 -9.69 26.19 -9.20
CA GLY A 544 -9.35 26.54 -10.59
C GLY A 544 -9.53 28.03 -10.92
N SER A 545 -9.47 28.92 -9.93
CA SER A 545 -9.63 30.36 -10.14
C SER A 545 -8.44 30.91 -10.92
N ALA A 546 -8.64 31.96 -11.72
CA ALA A 546 -7.55 32.57 -12.49
C ALA A 546 -6.38 33.02 -11.59
N ALA A 547 -6.67 33.54 -10.39
CA ALA A 547 -5.65 33.92 -9.42
C ALA A 547 -4.83 32.73 -8.93
N SER A 548 -5.48 31.59 -8.67
CA SER A 548 -4.80 30.36 -8.25
C SER A 548 -3.96 29.77 -9.38
N LEU A 549 -4.54 29.60 -10.57
CA LEU A 549 -3.82 29.11 -11.76
C LEU A 549 -2.60 29.99 -12.07
N HIS A 550 -2.78 31.30 -11.97
CA HIS A 550 -1.69 32.26 -12.11
C HIS A 550 -0.63 32.08 -11.01
N ARG A 551 -1.01 32.00 -9.73
CA ARG A 551 -0.07 31.79 -8.62
C ARG A 551 0.77 30.52 -8.80
N PHE A 552 0.14 29.43 -9.22
CA PHE A 552 0.80 28.15 -9.49
C PHE A 552 1.45 28.10 -10.90
N GLY A 553 1.61 29.22 -11.61
CA GLY A 553 2.30 29.24 -12.90
C GLY A 553 1.72 28.26 -13.93
N VAL A 554 0.42 27.96 -13.84
CA VAL A 554 -0.27 27.07 -14.76
C VAL A 554 -0.38 27.75 -16.11
N ARG A 555 0.22 27.16 -17.13
CA ARG A 555 0.16 27.65 -18.50
C ARG A 555 -0.89 26.94 -19.31
N TRP A 556 -1.13 25.66 -19.05
CA TRP A 556 -2.08 24.87 -19.83
C TRP A 556 -3.04 24.11 -18.94
N ALA A 557 -4.30 24.04 -19.33
CA ALA A 557 -5.28 23.10 -18.80
C ALA A 557 -5.49 21.99 -19.83
N VAL A 558 -5.55 20.74 -19.39
CA VAL A 558 -5.69 19.56 -20.25
C VAL A 558 -6.85 18.72 -19.76
N LYS A 559 -7.63 18.12 -20.67
CA LYS A 559 -8.69 17.18 -20.32
C LYS A 559 -8.82 16.09 -21.37
N GLN A 560 -9.13 14.88 -20.91
CA GLN A 560 -9.48 13.77 -21.79
C GLN A 560 -10.99 13.67 -21.96
N GLY A 561 -11.45 13.40 -23.18
CA GLY A 561 -12.86 13.18 -23.49
C GLY A 561 -13.69 14.47 -23.62
N GLY A 562 -13.05 15.63 -23.63
CA GLY A 562 -13.70 16.91 -23.87
C GLY A 562 -12.82 18.10 -23.49
N PRO A 563 -13.27 19.33 -23.78
CA PRO A 563 -12.52 20.54 -23.47
C PRO A 563 -12.37 20.76 -21.95
N PRO A 564 -11.19 21.23 -21.48
CA PRO A 564 -10.99 21.57 -20.08
C PRO A 564 -11.84 22.78 -19.67
N ALA A 565 -12.32 22.77 -18.43
CA ALA A 565 -13.12 23.85 -17.84
C ALA A 565 -12.34 25.16 -17.71
N HIS A 566 -11.00 25.07 -17.68
CA HIS A 566 -10.10 26.21 -17.53
C HIS A 566 -9.34 26.51 -18.82
N GLY A 567 -8.87 27.75 -18.96
CA GLY A 567 -8.11 28.23 -20.11
C GLY A 567 -8.97 28.83 -21.23
N ASN A 568 -8.30 29.42 -22.22
CA ASN A 568 -8.89 30.17 -23.31
C ASN A 568 -9.39 29.24 -24.42
N PRO A 569 -10.71 29.19 -24.70
CA PRO A 569 -11.27 28.34 -25.75
C PRO A 569 -10.75 28.68 -27.15
N ALA A 570 -10.33 29.93 -27.40
CA ALA A 570 -9.79 30.34 -28.70
C ALA A 570 -8.37 29.80 -28.96
N ARG A 571 -7.69 29.31 -27.92
CA ARG A 571 -6.34 28.70 -28.01
C ARG A 571 -6.39 27.19 -27.77
N GLU A 572 -7.56 26.59 -27.96
CA GLU A 572 -7.74 25.15 -27.79
C GLU A 572 -6.99 24.36 -28.87
N GLN A 573 -6.31 23.29 -28.45
CA GLN A 573 -5.68 22.31 -29.33
C GLN A 573 -6.19 20.93 -28.95
N ALA A 574 -6.45 20.09 -29.95
CA ALA A 574 -6.89 18.72 -29.76
C ALA A 574 -5.82 17.74 -30.27
N PHE A 575 -5.48 16.76 -29.45
CA PHE A 575 -4.62 15.62 -29.76
C PHE A 575 -5.48 14.37 -29.57
N GLY A 576 -6.24 14.03 -30.61
CA GLY A 576 -7.30 13.02 -30.55
C GLY A 576 -8.34 13.34 -29.47
N SER A 577 -8.44 12.51 -28.41
CA SER A 577 -9.37 12.71 -27.28
C SER A 577 -8.85 13.66 -26.20
N TRP A 578 -7.62 14.16 -26.33
CA TRP A 578 -7.01 15.09 -25.38
C TRP A 578 -7.14 16.53 -25.86
N PHE A 579 -7.73 17.38 -25.03
CA PHE A 579 -7.93 18.79 -25.32
C PHE A 579 -7.04 19.62 -24.40
N VAL A 580 -6.38 20.61 -24.96
CA VAL A 580 -5.48 21.52 -24.25
C VAL A 580 -5.94 22.94 -24.48
N ARG A 581 -6.06 23.73 -23.40
CA ARG A 581 -6.27 25.18 -23.47
C ARG A 581 -5.12 25.91 -22.79
N GLU A 582 -4.67 27.00 -23.38
CA GLU A 582 -3.73 27.89 -22.71
C GLU A 582 -4.46 28.75 -21.67
N VAL A 583 -3.87 28.90 -20.49
CA VAL A 583 -4.40 29.73 -19.40
C VAL A 583 -3.92 31.17 -19.63
N ASP A 584 -4.87 32.11 -19.72
CA ASP A 584 -4.55 33.51 -19.92
C ASP A 584 -3.77 34.08 -18.72
N GLY A 585 -2.86 35.01 -19.00
CA GLY A 585 -2.08 35.70 -17.97
C GLY A 585 -0.88 34.93 -17.44
N TRP A 586 -0.49 33.79 -18.04
CA TRP A 586 0.75 33.11 -17.67
C TRP A 586 1.98 33.99 -17.96
N ASP A 587 2.78 34.25 -16.91
CA ASP A 587 3.97 35.11 -16.94
C ASP A 587 5.29 34.34 -16.79
N GLY A 588 5.22 33.01 -16.66
CA GLY A 588 6.37 32.16 -16.41
C GLY A 588 6.90 32.22 -14.97
N GLN A 589 6.21 32.88 -14.05
CA GLN A 589 6.61 32.95 -12.65
C GLN A 589 5.65 32.12 -11.79
N PHE A 590 6.13 31.62 -10.66
CA PHE A 590 5.27 31.04 -9.62
C PHE A 590 5.48 31.71 -8.25
N ALA A 591 6.25 32.80 -8.17
CA ALA A 591 6.30 33.64 -6.98
C ALA A 591 5.37 34.85 -7.16
N ARG A 592 4.64 35.23 -6.12
CA ARG A 592 3.68 36.33 -6.13
C ARG A 592 3.90 37.23 -4.93
N ILE A 593 3.78 38.54 -5.15
CA ILE A 593 3.74 39.52 -4.07
C ILE A 593 2.32 39.53 -3.52
N GLU A 594 2.17 39.10 -2.28
CA GLU A 594 0.88 39.07 -1.57
C GLU A 594 0.65 40.37 -0.79
N ARG A 595 1.74 41.03 -0.35
CA ARG A 595 1.72 42.33 0.33
C ARG A 595 2.98 43.13 -0.02
N GLY A 596 2.85 44.45 -0.12
CA GLY A 596 3.94 45.34 -0.55
C GLY A 596 3.88 45.60 -2.06
N ALA A 597 4.98 46.09 -2.62
CA ALA A 597 5.10 46.42 -4.04
C ALA A 597 6.46 45.98 -4.58
N GLY A 598 6.53 45.69 -5.88
CA GLY A 598 7.77 45.28 -6.55
C GLY A 598 7.51 44.32 -7.70
N THR A 599 8.57 43.66 -8.16
CA THR A 599 8.47 42.54 -9.10
C THR A 599 9.34 41.41 -8.58
N VAL A 600 8.78 40.21 -8.45
CA VAL A 600 9.53 39.03 -8.03
C VAL A 600 9.79 38.14 -9.23
N THR A 601 11.04 37.68 -9.36
CA THR A 601 11.48 36.71 -10.36
C THR A 601 12.04 35.48 -9.66
N VAL A 602 11.76 34.31 -10.21
CA VAL A 602 12.27 33.03 -9.72
C VAL A 602 13.26 32.48 -10.75
N THR A 603 14.44 32.10 -10.28
CA THR A 603 15.46 31.43 -11.10
C THR A 603 15.75 30.06 -10.51
N ARG A 604 15.74 29.03 -11.33
CA ARG A 604 16.17 27.69 -10.90
C ARG A 604 17.70 27.65 -10.87
N LEU A 605 18.28 27.29 -9.73
CA LEU A 605 19.73 27.09 -9.62
C LEU A 605 20.09 25.64 -9.92
N ASP A 606 19.38 24.69 -9.31
CA ASP A 606 19.54 23.24 -9.54
C ASP A 606 18.28 22.44 -9.14
N GLU A 607 18.42 21.17 -8.76
CA GLU A 607 17.33 20.28 -8.33
C GLU A 607 16.86 20.53 -6.89
N GLU A 608 17.68 21.17 -6.05
CA GLU A 608 17.43 21.38 -4.62
C GLU A 608 17.26 22.85 -4.25
N ARG A 609 17.61 23.77 -5.17
CA ARG A 609 17.71 25.20 -4.90
C ARG A 609 17.01 26.07 -5.94
N ILE A 610 16.27 27.07 -5.45
CA ILE A 610 15.69 28.15 -6.24
C ILE A 610 16.16 29.50 -5.69
N GLU A 611 16.36 30.47 -6.56
CA GLU A 611 16.63 31.85 -6.20
C GLU A 611 15.39 32.69 -6.48
N LEU A 612 14.99 33.52 -5.52
CA LEU A 612 14.03 34.58 -5.67
C LEU A 612 14.79 35.89 -5.74
N ARG A 613 14.45 36.73 -6.72
CA ARG A 613 14.96 38.09 -6.82
C ARG A 613 13.79 39.06 -6.81
N LEU A 614 13.76 39.93 -5.81
CA LEU A 614 12.78 41.01 -5.69
C LEU A 614 13.40 42.31 -6.16
N ASP A 615 12.83 42.86 -7.22
CA ASP A 615 13.15 44.20 -7.71
C ASP A 615 12.14 45.21 -7.10
N PRO A 616 12.60 46.42 -6.72
CA PRO A 616 11.72 47.43 -6.14
C PRO A 616 10.69 47.92 -7.17
N ALA A 617 9.53 48.38 -6.69
CA ALA A 617 8.54 48.94 -7.60
C ALA A 617 9.06 50.23 -8.24
N PRO A 618 8.90 50.42 -9.57
CA PRO A 618 9.30 51.65 -10.23
C PRO A 618 8.63 52.87 -9.56
N GLY A 619 9.42 53.83 -9.09
CA GLY A 619 8.91 55.03 -8.41
C GLY A 619 8.46 54.84 -6.96
N ALA A 620 8.81 53.71 -6.31
CA ALA A 620 8.53 53.52 -4.88
C ALA A 620 9.19 54.62 -4.02
N ALA A 621 8.44 55.16 -3.06
CA ALA A 621 8.95 56.17 -2.11
C ALA A 621 10.09 55.63 -1.24
N ASP A 622 10.08 54.32 -0.96
CA ASP A 622 11.18 53.61 -0.32
C ASP A 622 11.59 52.43 -1.21
N PRO A 623 12.74 52.50 -1.91
CA PRO A 623 13.24 51.42 -2.77
C PRO A 623 13.73 50.21 -1.96
N HIS A 624 13.68 50.24 -0.63
CA HIS A 624 14.02 49.14 0.26
C HIS A 624 12.80 48.56 0.98
N ALA A 625 11.59 49.04 0.65
CA ALA A 625 10.36 48.55 1.25
C ALA A 625 10.23 47.03 1.06
N PRO A 626 10.01 46.26 2.14
CA PRO A 626 9.89 44.81 2.04
C PRO A 626 8.55 44.40 1.42
N ALA A 627 8.56 43.25 0.74
CA ALA A 627 7.35 42.61 0.22
C ALA A 627 7.20 41.19 0.79
N LEU A 628 5.95 40.78 1.03
CA LEU A 628 5.60 39.40 1.34
C LEU A 628 5.46 38.64 0.03
N VAL A 629 6.39 37.72 -0.22
CA VAL A 629 6.39 36.88 -1.41
C VAL A 629 5.88 35.49 -1.03
N ALA A 630 4.86 35.02 -1.72
CA ALA A 630 4.39 33.64 -1.66
C ALA A 630 4.78 32.87 -2.92
N LEU A 631 5.08 31.58 -2.76
CA LEU A 631 5.43 30.68 -3.85
C LEU A 631 4.24 29.79 -4.14
N GLY A 632 3.74 29.75 -5.37
CA GLY A 632 2.68 28.86 -5.81
C GLY A 632 3.13 27.40 -5.78
N MET A 633 3.15 26.83 -4.59
CA MET A 633 3.55 25.47 -4.31
C MET A 633 3.15 25.05 -2.90
N GLY A 634 3.02 23.76 -2.63
CA GLY A 634 2.74 23.28 -1.27
C GLY A 634 3.83 23.67 -0.26
N TYR A 635 3.42 24.15 0.91
CA TYR A 635 4.31 24.45 2.03
C TYR A 635 4.94 23.16 2.54
N TYR A 636 6.26 23.21 2.74
CA TYR A 636 7.02 22.11 3.32
C TYR A 636 7.96 22.63 4.42
N PRO A 637 7.91 22.09 5.65
CA PRO A 637 8.67 22.63 6.77
C PRO A 637 10.19 22.45 6.69
N ARG A 638 10.70 21.77 5.65
CA ARG A 638 12.14 21.71 5.38
C ARG A 638 12.66 22.85 4.52
N TRP A 639 11.80 23.74 4.05
CA TRP A 639 12.27 24.91 3.34
C TRP A 639 13.05 25.82 4.28
N ARG A 640 14.20 26.28 3.80
CA ARG A 640 15.00 27.36 4.36
C ARG A 640 15.09 28.45 3.33
N ALA A 641 15.06 29.70 3.77
CA ALA A 641 15.36 30.84 2.94
C ALA A 641 16.63 31.50 3.49
N ARG A 642 17.56 31.86 2.61
CA ARG A 642 18.77 32.62 2.95
C ARG A 642 18.90 33.80 2.00
N ASP A 643 19.16 34.99 2.53
CA ASP A 643 19.41 36.17 1.68
C ASP A 643 20.78 36.10 0.98
N GLY A 644 21.09 37.08 0.14
CA GLY A 644 22.38 37.19 -0.55
C GLY A 644 23.61 37.26 0.37
N ALA A 645 23.43 37.56 1.66
CA ALA A 645 24.49 37.52 2.68
C ALA A 645 24.55 36.18 3.44
N GLY A 646 23.70 35.21 3.09
CA GLY A 646 23.62 33.89 3.70
C GLY A 646 22.84 33.85 5.03
N ARG A 647 22.19 34.95 5.43
CA ARG A 647 21.41 35.06 6.68
C ARG A 647 20.06 34.38 6.49
N SER A 648 19.63 33.60 7.48
CA SER A 648 18.36 32.88 7.43
C SER A 648 17.17 33.83 7.51
N LEU A 649 16.21 33.64 6.60
CA LEU A 649 14.91 34.32 6.61
C LEU A 649 13.82 33.35 7.11
N PRO A 650 12.86 33.85 7.92
CA PRO A 650 11.74 33.04 8.35
C PRO A 650 10.82 32.74 7.17
N LEU A 651 10.47 31.46 7.02
CA LEU A 651 9.41 31.02 6.14
C LEU A 651 8.12 30.84 6.92
N TYR A 652 7.03 31.15 6.25
CA TYR A 652 5.68 31.12 6.77
C TYR A 652 4.83 30.22 5.88
N ALA A 653 3.77 29.67 6.47
CA ALA A 653 2.75 28.94 5.74
C ALA A 653 1.56 29.89 5.51
N LEU A 654 1.40 30.36 4.29
CA LEU A 654 0.26 31.19 3.90
C LEU A 654 -0.83 30.29 3.31
N PRO A 655 -2.09 30.35 3.75
CA PRO A 655 -3.18 29.64 3.10
C PRO A 655 -3.24 29.95 1.59
N SER A 656 -3.43 28.94 0.74
CA SER A 656 -3.47 29.15 -0.72
C SER A 656 -4.72 29.90 -1.17
N THR A 657 -5.76 29.93 -0.36
CA THR A 657 -6.89 30.87 -0.43
C THR A 657 -7.36 31.14 1.01
N GLU A 658 -8.26 32.10 1.22
CA GLU A 658 -8.73 32.50 2.55
C GLU A 658 -9.23 31.33 3.44
N HIS A 659 -9.74 30.26 2.82
CA HIS A 659 -10.29 29.08 3.51
C HIS A 659 -9.57 27.78 3.14
N SER A 660 -8.42 27.87 2.46
CA SER A 660 -7.68 26.71 1.98
C SER A 660 -6.97 25.96 3.11
N VAL A 661 -6.99 24.64 3.03
CA VAL A 661 -6.19 23.76 3.91
C VAL A 661 -4.78 23.58 3.36
N LEU A 662 -4.61 23.70 2.05
CA LEU A 662 -3.30 23.86 1.43
C LEU A 662 -2.67 25.19 1.84
N HIS A 663 -1.46 25.11 2.33
CA HIS A 663 -0.64 26.29 2.58
C HIS A 663 0.48 26.33 1.55
N VAL A 664 0.96 27.53 1.27
CA VAL A 664 2.08 27.82 0.40
C VAL A 664 3.23 28.47 1.19
N PRO A 665 4.50 28.25 0.81
CA PRO A 665 5.61 28.96 1.42
C PRO A 665 5.55 30.45 1.09
N ALA A 666 5.63 31.26 2.14
CA ALA A 666 5.72 32.70 2.03
C ALA A 666 6.86 33.23 2.90
N LEU A 667 7.48 34.32 2.48
CA LEU A 667 8.50 35.03 3.26
C LEU A 667 8.42 36.53 3.03
N TRP A 668 8.76 37.29 4.05
CA TRP A 668 9.07 38.71 3.88
C TRP A 668 10.50 38.83 3.34
N MET A 669 10.68 39.63 2.29
CA MET A 669 12.00 39.92 1.72
C MET A 669 12.12 41.40 1.36
N ARG A 670 13.33 41.95 1.52
CA ARG A 670 13.70 43.24 0.94
C ARG A 670 14.14 43.05 -0.52
N PRO A 671 14.15 44.13 -1.33
CA PRO A 671 14.72 44.08 -2.66
C PRO A 671 16.15 43.52 -2.65
N GLY A 672 16.42 42.54 -3.52
CA GLY A 672 17.62 41.70 -3.47
C GLY A 672 17.34 40.24 -3.81
N THR A 673 18.28 39.35 -3.49
CA THR A 673 18.18 37.91 -3.75
C THR A 673 17.99 37.09 -2.47
N VAL A 674 17.20 36.02 -2.59
CA VAL A 674 16.98 35.00 -1.56
C VAL A 674 17.06 33.63 -2.20
N VAL A 675 17.93 32.76 -1.68
CA VAL A 675 18.00 31.36 -2.09
C VAL A 675 17.16 30.52 -1.14
N LEU A 676 16.26 29.71 -1.69
CA LEU A 676 15.55 28.68 -0.96
C LEU A 676 16.15 27.30 -1.18
N THR A 677 16.26 26.54 -0.10
CA THR A 677 16.75 25.16 -0.07
C THR A 677 15.82 24.28 0.75
N ALA A 678 15.66 23.01 0.37
CA ALA A 678 14.73 22.08 1.05
C ALA A 678 15.42 21.11 2.02
N ASP A 679 16.40 21.60 2.77
CA ASP A 679 17.32 20.82 3.60
C ASP A 679 17.18 21.11 5.11
N ALA A 680 16.09 21.75 5.57
CA ALA A 680 15.83 21.88 7.01
C ALA A 680 15.71 20.53 7.70
N ALA A 681 16.36 20.44 8.86
CA ALA A 681 16.17 19.35 9.78
C ALA A 681 14.76 19.48 10.35
N LEU A 682 13.97 18.41 10.27
CA LEU A 682 12.76 18.32 11.06
C LEU A 682 13.13 17.90 12.48
N PRO A 683 12.33 18.28 13.49
CA PRO A 683 12.50 17.73 14.85
C PRO A 683 12.54 16.20 14.87
N SER A 684 11.85 15.57 13.91
CA SER A 684 11.78 14.14 13.72
C SER A 684 13.03 13.47 13.19
N ASP A 685 14.00 14.19 12.63
CA ASP A 685 15.12 13.58 11.88
C ASP A 685 16.13 12.84 12.74
N ASP A 686 16.16 13.19 14.03
CA ASP A 686 16.99 12.55 15.03
C ASP A 686 16.23 11.46 15.81
N ASP A 687 14.92 11.35 15.60
CA ASP A 687 14.10 10.33 16.25
C ASP A 687 14.55 8.93 15.85
N GLY A 688 14.67 8.05 16.84
CA GLY A 688 15.10 6.67 16.63
C GLY A 688 16.59 6.48 16.33
N ARG A 689 17.40 7.55 16.17
CA ARG A 689 18.86 7.41 16.01
C ARG A 689 19.51 6.76 17.22
N TRP A 690 19.13 7.19 18.42
CA TRP A 690 19.64 6.59 19.66
C TRP A 690 19.26 5.10 19.75
N LEU A 691 18.00 4.75 19.42
CA LEU A 691 17.50 3.39 19.46
C LEU A 691 18.24 2.51 18.45
N THR A 692 18.47 3.04 17.25
CA THR A 692 19.26 2.39 16.19
C THR A 692 20.70 2.16 16.62
N ARG A 693 21.37 3.16 17.22
CA ARG A 693 22.74 3.04 17.73
C ARG A 693 22.83 1.98 18.83
N VAL A 694 21.92 2.00 19.80
CA VAL A 694 21.86 0.99 20.87
C VAL A 694 21.62 -0.40 20.27
N ALA A 695 20.69 -0.55 19.33
CA ALA A 695 20.43 -1.80 18.63
C ALA A 695 21.66 -2.29 17.84
N ALA A 696 22.36 -1.41 17.15
CA ALA A 696 23.58 -1.74 16.41
C ALA A 696 24.71 -2.22 17.34
N LEU A 697 24.90 -1.54 18.48
CA LEU A 697 25.87 -1.96 19.50
C LEU A 697 25.49 -3.32 20.11
N LEU A 698 24.21 -3.56 20.40
CA LEU A 698 23.73 -4.85 20.88
C LEU A 698 23.93 -5.96 19.84
N ALA A 699 23.62 -5.71 18.57
CA ALA A 699 23.82 -6.65 17.47
C ALA A 699 25.31 -7.00 17.31
N ALA A 700 26.19 -5.99 17.31
CA ALA A 700 27.63 -6.17 17.22
C ALA A 700 28.17 -6.96 18.42
N ALA A 701 27.73 -6.64 19.65
CA ALA A 701 28.12 -7.37 20.85
C ALA A 701 27.69 -8.84 20.78
N ILE A 702 26.48 -9.14 20.28
CA ILE A 702 26.03 -10.53 20.08
C ILE A 702 26.94 -11.24 19.07
N VAL A 703 27.27 -10.62 17.93
CA VAL A 703 28.17 -11.20 16.93
C VAL A 703 29.54 -11.50 17.54
N VAL A 704 30.16 -10.54 18.23
CA VAL A 704 31.47 -10.72 18.87
C VAL A 704 31.43 -11.85 19.91
N VAL A 705 30.43 -11.86 20.80
CA VAL A 705 30.28 -12.91 21.82
C VAL A 705 30.14 -14.30 21.18
N TRP A 706 29.46 -14.41 20.04
CA TRP A 706 29.28 -15.68 19.34
C TRP A 706 30.47 -16.11 18.50
N SER A 707 31.27 -15.16 18.00
CA SER A 707 32.53 -15.41 17.28
C SER A 707 33.66 -15.84 18.22
N VAL A 708 33.64 -15.37 19.48
CA VAL A 708 34.65 -15.69 20.49
C VAL A 708 34.23 -16.90 21.33
N GLY A 709 34.78 -18.08 21.02
CA GLY A 709 34.45 -19.36 21.66
C GLY A 709 34.40 -19.35 23.20
N PRO A 710 35.38 -18.77 23.91
CA PRO A 710 35.34 -18.61 25.37
C PRO A 710 34.14 -17.82 25.89
N TRP A 711 33.78 -16.70 25.26
CA TRP A 711 32.69 -15.83 25.69
C TRP A 711 31.33 -16.49 25.45
N ARG A 712 31.16 -17.11 24.28
CA ARG A 712 30.02 -17.97 23.97
C ARG A 712 29.81 -19.04 25.04
N ARG A 713 30.88 -19.75 25.44
CA ARG A 713 30.80 -20.78 26.50
C ARG A 713 30.37 -20.19 27.85
N ARG A 714 30.90 -19.03 28.25
CA ARG A 714 30.51 -18.33 29.49
C ARG A 714 29.04 -17.92 29.47
N LEU A 715 28.58 -17.30 28.38
CA LEU A 715 27.18 -16.88 28.20
C LEU A 715 26.23 -18.08 28.26
N LEU A 716 26.54 -19.17 27.55
CA LEU A 716 25.72 -20.39 27.54
C LEU A 716 25.65 -21.05 28.92
N ARG A 717 26.75 -21.05 29.69
CA ARG A 717 26.74 -21.53 31.09
C ARG A 717 25.87 -20.64 31.98
N GLY A 718 25.98 -19.32 31.86
CA GLY A 718 25.13 -18.36 32.58
C GLY A 718 23.64 -18.56 32.25
N ALA A 719 23.30 -18.66 30.96
CA ALA A 719 21.95 -18.92 30.49
C ALA A 719 21.42 -20.29 30.97
N ALA A 720 22.27 -21.32 31.02
CA ALA A 720 21.89 -22.63 31.57
C ALA A 720 21.55 -22.57 33.06
N ARG A 721 22.35 -21.85 33.86
CA ARG A 721 22.07 -21.61 35.30
C ARG A 721 20.78 -20.83 35.50
N TRP A 722 20.58 -19.76 34.72
CA TRP A 722 19.37 -18.95 34.79
C TRP A 722 18.12 -19.77 34.38
N ARG A 723 18.26 -20.61 33.35
CA ARG A 723 17.21 -21.54 32.91
C ARG A 723 16.90 -22.62 33.94
N ALA A 724 17.89 -23.10 34.69
CA ALA A 724 17.64 -24.03 35.81
C ALA A 724 16.79 -23.35 36.89
N ARG A 725 17.09 -22.09 37.24
CA ARG A 725 16.29 -21.28 38.18
C ARG A 725 14.87 -21.01 37.68
N LEU A 726 14.69 -20.69 36.38
CA LEU A 726 13.37 -20.45 35.79
C LEU A 726 12.51 -21.72 35.66
N ARG A 727 13.12 -22.89 35.48
CA ARG A 727 12.38 -24.16 35.41
C ARG A 727 11.62 -24.47 36.71
N ALA A 728 12.15 -24.03 37.85
CA ALA A 728 11.48 -24.12 39.15
C ALA A 728 10.25 -23.19 39.26
N ARG A 729 10.07 -22.24 38.33
CA ARG A 729 8.98 -21.24 38.31
C ARG A 729 8.14 -21.32 37.02
N ARG A 730 8.03 -22.52 36.43
CA ARG A 730 7.46 -22.74 35.08
C ARG A 730 5.99 -22.32 34.91
N LEU A 731 5.15 -22.53 35.92
CA LEU A 731 3.75 -22.09 35.89
C LEU A 731 3.63 -20.56 35.93
N PRO A 732 4.18 -19.85 36.94
CA PRO A 732 3.96 -18.41 37.07
C PRO A 732 4.57 -17.60 35.92
N VAL A 733 5.66 -18.04 35.28
CA VAL A 733 6.24 -17.33 34.12
C VAL A 733 5.39 -17.50 32.86
N ARG A 734 4.81 -18.68 32.63
CA ARG A 734 3.86 -18.90 31.52
C ARG A 734 2.58 -18.12 31.74
N SER A 735 2.04 -18.16 32.96
CA SER A 735 0.88 -17.38 33.35
C SER A 735 1.18 -15.88 33.22
N ALA A 736 2.31 -15.38 33.72
CA ALA A 736 2.67 -13.96 33.62
C ALA A 736 2.87 -13.49 32.18
N LEU A 737 3.41 -14.32 31.27
CA LEU A 737 3.52 -13.98 29.85
C LEU A 737 2.17 -13.98 29.14
N VAL A 738 1.31 -14.96 29.43
CA VAL A 738 -0.07 -14.99 28.92
C VAL A 738 -0.86 -13.82 29.45
N TRP A 739 -0.75 -13.51 30.75
CA TRP A 739 -1.38 -12.35 31.38
C TRP A 739 -0.78 -11.04 30.90
N ALA A 740 0.53 -10.93 30.65
CA ALA A 740 1.12 -9.72 30.09
C ALA A 740 0.66 -9.48 28.64
N ALA A 741 0.59 -10.53 27.81
CA ALA A 741 0.05 -10.43 26.46
C ALA A 741 -1.46 -10.13 26.47
N ALA A 742 -2.21 -10.82 27.34
CA ALA A 742 -3.64 -10.61 27.54
C ALA A 742 -3.96 -9.32 28.29
N ALA A 743 -3.01 -8.68 28.97
CA ALA A 743 -3.15 -7.38 29.60
C ALA A 743 -2.69 -6.24 28.67
N LEU A 744 -1.71 -6.46 27.79
CA LEU A 744 -1.28 -5.46 26.80
C LEU A 744 -2.40 -5.10 25.82
N VAL A 745 -3.24 -6.07 25.43
CA VAL A 745 -4.39 -5.85 24.55
C VAL A 745 -5.46 -4.95 25.21
N PRO A 746 -5.99 -5.26 26.41
CA PRO A 746 -6.92 -4.39 27.11
C PRO A 746 -6.24 -3.17 27.74
N ALA A 747 -4.94 -3.15 28.03
CA ALA A 747 -4.26 -1.94 28.50
C ALA A 747 -4.10 -0.94 27.36
N ALA A 748 -3.81 -1.38 26.13
CA ALA A 748 -3.85 -0.52 24.95
C ALA A 748 -5.27 -0.01 24.66
N ALA A 749 -6.29 -0.86 24.86
CA ALA A 749 -7.69 -0.45 24.78
C ALA A 749 -8.10 0.49 25.94
N LEU A 750 -7.61 0.27 27.16
CA LEU A 750 -7.90 1.12 28.32
C LEU A 750 -7.17 2.47 28.19
N TRP A 751 -5.99 2.51 27.60
CA TRP A 751 -5.26 3.75 27.31
C TRP A 751 -5.93 4.55 26.20
N SER A 752 -6.52 3.89 25.20
CA SER A 752 -7.37 4.56 24.20
C SER A 752 -8.70 5.02 24.78
N TRP A 753 -9.23 4.34 25.82
CA TRP A 753 -10.43 4.73 26.55
C TRP A 753 -10.18 5.84 27.60
N ALA A 754 -8.97 5.94 28.16
CA ALA A 754 -8.62 6.88 29.23
C ALA A 754 -8.13 8.26 28.73
N GLY A 755 -7.88 8.42 27.44
CA GLY A 755 -7.84 9.76 26.84
C GLY A 755 -9.23 10.38 26.97
N PRO A 756 -9.38 11.66 27.39
CA PRO A 756 -10.69 12.28 27.58
C PRO A 756 -11.55 12.01 26.35
N ALA A 757 -12.70 11.37 26.58
CA ALA A 757 -13.59 10.80 25.58
C ALA A 757 -13.73 11.69 24.33
N ARG A 758 -12.89 11.44 23.32
CA ARG A 758 -13.02 11.99 21.96
C ARG A 758 -14.14 11.29 21.18
N ALA A 759 -14.97 10.51 21.88
CA ALA A 759 -15.95 9.59 21.35
C ALA A 759 -17.18 10.29 20.73
N LEU A 760 -17.28 11.62 20.76
CA LEU A 760 -18.40 12.38 20.18
C LEU A 760 -17.90 13.68 19.54
N ARG A 761 -16.90 13.57 18.67
CA ARG A 761 -16.72 14.50 17.54
C ARG A 761 -17.43 13.82 16.37
N LEU A 762 -18.68 14.20 16.08
CA LEU A 762 -19.63 13.47 15.23
C LEU A 762 -18.97 12.70 14.05
N GLY A 763 -19.09 11.38 14.08
CA GLY A 763 -18.54 10.47 13.08
C GLY A 763 -18.03 9.15 13.68
N VAL A 764 -17.78 9.13 15.00
CA VAL A 764 -17.57 7.94 15.81
C VAL A 764 -18.61 8.02 16.92
N GLY A 765 -19.43 6.99 17.20
CA GLY A 765 -20.20 7.01 18.45
C GLY A 765 -21.63 6.45 18.46
N LEU A 766 -22.13 5.80 17.41
CA LEU A 766 -23.41 5.10 17.51
C LEU A 766 -23.41 4.07 18.64
N ARG A 767 -22.26 3.43 18.93
CA ARG A 767 -21.82 2.63 20.13
C ARG A 767 -22.89 2.17 21.17
N GLY A 768 -24.10 1.81 20.74
CA GLY A 768 -25.27 1.53 21.59
C GLY A 768 -25.82 2.72 22.38
N ALA A 769 -25.28 3.93 22.17
CA ALA A 769 -25.62 5.13 22.95
C ALA A 769 -26.67 6.02 22.28
N ALA A 770 -26.94 5.79 20.98
CA ALA A 770 -27.96 6.52 20.26
C ALA A 770 -29.34 5.83 20.35
N GLU A 771 -30.40 6.62 20.38
CA GLU A 771 -31.75 6.15 20.06
C GLU A 771 -31.94 6.32 18.55
N VAL A 772 -32.05 5.20 17.83
CA VAL A 772 -32.30 5.22 16.39
C VAL A 772 -33.74 4.81 16.13
N ARG A 773 -34.48 5.66 15.42
CA ARG A 773 -35.85 5.42 15.00
C ARG A 773 -35.95 5.46 13.48
N TYR A 774 -36.92 4.75 12.94
CA TYR A 774 -37.21 4.74 11.52
C TYR A 774 -38.72 4.84 11.25
N ARG A 775 -39.10 5.37 10.08
CA ARG A 775 -40.46 5.27 9.53
C ARG A 775 -40.40 5.01 8.03
N VAL A 776 -41.42 4.35 7.50
CA VAL A 776 -41.58 4.09 6.06
C VAL A 776 -42.71 4.98 5.55
N GLY A 777 -42.40 5.85 4.58
CA GLY A 777 -43.33 6.89 4.12
C GLY A 777 -43.90 7.72 5.28
N ALA A 778 -45.22 7.91 5.32
CA ALA A 778 -45.93 8.63 6.38
C ALA A 778 -46.26 7.77 7.63
N GLY A 779 -45.60 6.62 7.79
CA GLY A 779 -45.82 5.71 8.91
C GLY A 779 -45.39 6.28 10.27
N ARG A 780 -45.71 5.53 11.34
CA ARG A 780 -45.24 5.85 12.71
C ARG A 780 -43.75 5.54 12.86
N TRP A 781 -43.05 6.37 13.64
CA TRP A 781 -41.69 6.09 14.08
C TRP A 781 -41.63 4.81 14.90
N ARG A 782 -40.64 3.97 14.61
CA ARG A 782 -40.36 2.70 15.29
C ARG A 782 -38.89 2.67 15.72
N PRO A 783 -38.56 2.13 16.89
CA PRO A 783 -37.17 2.01 17.31
C PRO A 783 -36.43 0.95 16.48
N CYS A 784 -35.14 1.16 16.26
CA CYS A 784 -34.23 0.18 15.69
C CYS A 784 -33.47 -0.55 16.82
N SER A 785 -33.16 -1.83 16.61
CA SER A 785 -32.42 -2.65 17.58
C SER A 785 -30.91 -2.54 17.36
N TYR A 786 -30.14 -2.29 18.42
CA TYR A 786 -28.68 -2.26 18.34
C TYR A 786 -28.08 -3.67 18.45
N HIS A 787 -27.20 -4.03 17.52
CA HIS A 787 -26.54 -5.33 17.49
C HIS A 787 -25.06 -5.17 17.87
N ALA A 788 -24.75 -5.28 19.16
CA ALA A 788 -23.43 -4.99 19.72
C ALA A 788 -22.26 -5.71 19.02
N THR A 789 -22.43 -6.98 18.62
CA THR A 789 -21.40 -7.76 17.94
C THR A 789 -21.08 -7.23 16.53
N LEU A 790 -22.08 -6.67 15.84
CA LEU A 790 -21.93 -6.19 14.46
C LEU A 790 -21.68 -4.68 14.41
N GLY A 791 -21.91 -3.98 15.53
CA GLY A 791 -21.71 -2.53 15.64
C GLY A 791 -22.70 -1.70 14.83
N HIS A 792 -23.93 -2.20 14.63
CA HIS A 792 -24.96 -1.52 13.83
C HIS A 792 -26.33 -1.50 14.52
N TYR A 793 -27.19 -0.59 14.09
CA TYR A 793 -28.63 -0.61 14.36
C TYR A 793 -29.35 -1.27 13.18
N ARG A 794 -30.25 -2.20 13.49
CA ARG A 794 -31.13 -2.85 12.53
C ARG A 794 -32.56 -2.34 12.73
N CYS A 795 -33.08 -1.68 11.70
CA CYS A 795 -34.42 -1.12 11.64
C CYS A 795 -35.35 -2.11 10.94
N ASP A 796 -35.65 -3.21 11.64
CA ASP A 796 -36.30 -4.41 11.10
C ASP A 796 -35.60 -4.90 9.81
N ASP A 797 -36.32 -4.98 8.69
CA ASP A 797 -35.77 -5.32 7.37
C ASP A 797 -35.71 -4.11 6.42
N HIS A 798 -35.92 -2.89 6.93
CA HIS A 798 -36.04 -1.67 6.13
C HIS A 798 -34.72 -0.91 5.97
N ALA A 799 -33.92 -0.83 7.03
CA ALA A 799 -32.67 -0.11 6.99
C ALA A 799 -31.64 -0.65 7.99
N ILE A 800 -30.37 -0.34 7.70
CA ILE A 800 -29.24 -0.62 8.59
C ILE A 800 -28.46 0.69 8.78
N VAL A 801 -28.14 1.00 10.03
CA VAL A 801 -27.40 2.20 10.41
C VAL A 801 -26.13 1.82 11.17
N PHE A 802 -24.97 2.32 10.75
CA PHE A 802 -23.70 1.97 11.40
C PHE A 802 -22.65 3.07 11.27
N ASP A 803 -21.70 3.08 12.20
CA ASP A 803 -20.50 3.90 12.10
C ASP A 803 -19.50 3.23 11.15
N SER A 804 -18.91 4.01 10.25
CA SER A 804 -17.78 3.57 9.44
C SER A 804 -16.93 4.76 9.01
N MET A 805 -15.95 4.55 8.14
CA MET A 805 -15.21 5.63 7.51
C MET A 805 -15.76 5.87 6.10
N ALA A 806 -15.88 7.13 5.69
CA ALA A 806 -16.35 7.50 4.37
C ALA A 806 -15.59 8.71 3.82
N ALA A 807 -15.41 8.70 2.51
CA ALA A 807 -14.89 9.82 1.75
C ALA A 807 -16.06 10.78 1.44
N VAL A 808 -16.39 11.69 2.37
CA VAL A 808 -17.56 12.60 2.27
C VAL A 808 -17.14 14.06 2.23
N LEU A 809 -16.19 14.47 3.08
CA LEU A 809 -15.77 15.86 3.20
C LEU A 809 -14.59 16.13 2.27
N ASN A 810 -14.62 17.26 1.56
CA ASN A 810 -13.53 17.75 0.72
C ASN A 810 -13.11 19.15 1.22
N ASP A 811 -11.85 19.56 1.03
CA ASP A 811 -11.47 20.97 1.28
C ASP A 811 -12.06 21.91 0.23
N ALA A 812 -12.24 21.39 -0.98
CA ALA A 812 -12.81 22.09 -2.11
C ALA A 812 -13.58 21.12 -3.02
N ALA A 813 -14.51 21.65 -3.81
CA ALA A 813 -15.40 20.87 -4.67
C ALA A 813 -14.64 19.98 -5.68
N SER A 814 -13.47 20.40 -6.15
CA SER A 814 -12.60 19.67 -7.10
C SER A 814 -11.60 18.71 -6.44
N SER A 815 -11.61 18.63 -5.12
CA SER A 815 -10.54 17.99 -4.35
C SER A 815 -10.91 16.60 -3.84
N TRP A 816 -9.93 15.76 -3.53
CA TRP A 816 -10.19 14.40 -3.03
C TRP A 816 -10.95 14.43 -1.70
N PRO A 817 -12.00 13.61 -1.55
CA PRO A 817 -12.68 13.45 -0.28
C PRO A 817 -11.76 12.80 0.76
N TYR A 818 -11.73 13.40 1.95
CA TYR A 818 -11.10 12.82 3.12
C TYR A 818 -11.89 11.64 3.63
N VAL A 819 -11.17 10.56 3.94
CA VAL A 819 -11.77 9.45 4.67
C VAL A 819 -11.91 9.85 6.12
N THR A 820 -13.14 10.17 6.48
CA THR A 820 -13.53 10.64 7.81
C THR A 820 -14.50 9.66 8.46
N PRO A 821 -14.56 9.63 9.80
CA PRO A 821 -15.63 8.92 10.47
C PRO A 821 -17.00 9.44 10.02
N ALA A 822 -17.93 8.55 9.70
CA ALA A 822 -19.22 8.85 9.09
C ALA A 822 -20.30 7.85 9.47
N LEU A 823 -21.55 8.32 9.51
CA LEU A 823 -22.75 7.49 9.66
C LEU A 823 -23.15 6.95 8.29
N TRP A 824 -23.36 5.64 8.18
CA TRP A 824 -23.87 5.00 6.97
C TRP A 824 -25.33 4.60 7.17
N LEU A 825 -26.18 5.03 6.25
CA LEU A 825 -27.63 4.82 6.28
C LEU A 825 -28.02 4.04 5.02
N ARG A 826 -28.05 2.71 5.13
CA ARG A 826 -28.34 1.81 4.01
C ARG A 826 -29.83 1.44 4.02
N ASN A 827 -30.52 1.69 2.92
CA ASN A 827 -31.85 1.16 2.69
C ASN A 827 -31.75 -0.30 2.22
N THR A 828 -32.55 -1.19 2.81
CA THR A 828 -32.61 -2.61 2.42
C THR A 828 -33.92 -2.97 1.70
N THR A 829 -34.77 -1.99 1.42
CA THR A 829 -36.06 -2.15 0.75
C THR A 829 -36.26 -1.14 -0.38
N ALA A 830 -37.29 -1.35 -1.21
CA ALA A 830 -37.63 -0.45 -2.31
C ALA A 830 -38.39 0.83 -1.87
N GLY A 831 -38.81 0.91 -0.60
CA GLY A 831 -39.58 2.06 -0.08
C GLY A 831 -38.69 3.18 0.46
N GLU A 832 -39.22 4.39 0.55
CA GLU A 832 -38.55 5.51 1.23
C GLU A 832 -38.55 5.28 2.76
N VAL A 833 -37.36 5.14 3.32
CA VAL A 833 -37.15 4.93 4.76
C VAL A 833 -36.49 6.18 5.33
N GLU A 834 -37.20 6.88 6.22
CA GLU A 834 -36.66 8.00 6.97
C GLU A 834 -36.13 7.52 8.31
N LEU A 835 -34.94 7.99 8.67
CA LEU A 835 -34.22 7.63 9.88
C LEU A 835 -34.02 8.89 10.73
N GLU A 836 -34.19 8.70 12.03
CA GLU A 836 -33.91 9.70 13.05
C GLU A 836 -32.96 9.10 14.08
N LEU A 837 -31.81 9.73 14.26
CA LEU A 837 -30.75 9.28 15.14
C LEU A 837 -30.58 10.35 16.21
N GLU A 838 -30.89 9.99 17.44
CA GLU A 838 -30.82 10.88 18.59
C GLU A 838 -29.70 10.42 19.53
N LEU A 839 -28.83 11.34 19.92
CA LEU A 839 -27.73 11.07 20.85
C LEU A 839 -27.36 12.32 21.65
N GLU A 840 -26.66 12.16 22.77
CA GLU A 840 -26.03 13.28 23.47
C GLU A 840 -24.58 13.46 22.99
N ALA A 841 -24.17 14.68 22.66
CA ALA A 841 -22.81 15.01 22.24
C ALA A 841 -22.35 16.36 22.81
N HIS A 842 -21.04 16.48 23.07
CA HIS A 842 -20.41 17.76 23.40
C HIS A 842 -19.78 18.35 22.12
N LEU A 843 -20.47 19.31 21.52
CA LEU A 843 -20.00 20.03 20.33
C LEU A 843 -19.52 21.42 20.75
N ALA A 844 -18.26 21.73 20.46
CA ALA A 844 -17.63 23.01 20.74
C ALA A 844 -16.54 23.34 19.70
N GLY A 845 -16.59 24.56 19.16
CA GLY A 845 -15.70 25.07 18.11
C GLY A 845 -16.17 24.75 16.69
N SER A 846 -15.24 24.81 15.74
CA SER A 846 -15.52 24.66 14.31
C SER A 846 -15.54 23.20 13.82
N TYR A 847 -16.52 22.87 12.99
CA TYR A 847 -16.75 21.56 12.37
C TYR A 847 -16.98 21.69 10.86
N GLN A 848 -16.85 20.57 10.14
CA GLN A 848 -17.21 20.40 8.74
C GLN A 848 -18.24 19.29 8.62
N GLY A 849 -19.40 19.60 8.06
CA GLY A 849 -20.53 18.67 7.87
C GLY A 849 -20.87 18.42 6.41
N GLY A 850 -21.12 17.17 6.00
CA GLY A 850 -21.42 16.85 4.59
C GLY A 850 -22.08 15.50 4.39
N THR A 851 -22.53 15.23 3.16
CA THR A 851 -23.25 14.00 2.78
C THR A 851 -22.88 13.44 1.41
N SER A 852 -22.97 12.11 1.22
CA SER A 852 -22.84 11.47 -0.10
C SER A 852 -24.20 11.12 -0.72
N GLY A 853 -24.67 11.91 -1.70
CA GLY A 853 -25.82 11.53 -2.53
C GLY A 853 -27.22 11.76 -1.94
N GLY A 854 -27.34 12.61 -0.92
CA GLY A 854 -28.63 12.94 -0.29
C GLY A 854 -28.52 14.13 0.65
N ALA A 855 -29.61 14.47 1.34
CA ALA A 855 -29.61 15.51 2.38
C ALA A 855 -29.78 14.88 3.77
N ALA A 856 -29.16 15.50 4.77
CA ALA A 856 -29.42 15.19 6.18
C ALA A 856 -29.66 16.48 6.94
N THR A 857 -30.57 16.47 7.90
CA THR A 857 -30.80 17.58 8.82
C THR A 857 -30.14 17.26 10.15
N LEU A 858 -29.30 18.18 10.63
CA LEU A 858 -28.62 18.13 11.91
C LEU A 858 -29.27 19.16 12.84
N GLU A 859 -29.88 18.71 13.93
CA GLU A 859 -30.49 19.53 14.97
C GLU A 859 -29.65 19.37 16.24
N VAL A 860 -29.23 20.48 16.84
CA VAL A 860 -28.47 20.50 18.10
C VAL A 860 -29.25 21.38 19.08
N ASP A 861 -29.47 20.91 20.30
CA ASP A 861 -30.24 21.66 21.30
C ASP A 861 -29.67 23.07 21.49
N GLY A 862 -30.54 24.08 21.38
CA GLY A 862 -30.17 25.49 21.48
C GLY A 862 -29.61 26.13 20.19
N GLU A 863 -29.47 25.36 19.11
CA GLU A 863 -28.96 25.84 17.82
C GLU A 863 -30.03 25.73 16.72
N ALA A 864 -29.86 26.49 15.63
CA ALA A 864 -30.71 26.34 14.46
C ALA A 864 -30.44 25.00 13.75
N ALA A 865 -31.50 24.33 13.27
CA ALA A 865 -31.38 23.13 12.45
C ALA A 865 -30.61 23.42 11.15
N VAL A 866 -29.64 22.57 10.81
CA VAL A 866 -28.79 22.73 9.63
C VAL A 866 -29.00 21.58 8.66
N THR A 867 -29.34 21.88 7.40
CA THR A 867 -29.32 20.87 6.32
C THR A 867 -27.92 20.74 5.72
N LEU A 868 -27.39 19.52 5.77
CA LEU A 868 -26.13 19.08 5.17
C LEU A 868 -26.40 18.51 3.77
N ARG A 869 -25.66 18.99 2.77
CA ARG A 869 -25.67 18.50 1.39
C ARG A 869 -24.27 18.62 0.79
N GLY A 870 -23.82 17.56 0.10
CA GLY A 870 -22.59 17.60 -0.69
C GLY A 870 -21.30 17.61 0.16
N PRO A 871 -20.18 18.05 -0.43
CA PRO A 871 -18.83 17.72 0.06
C PRO A 871 -18.31 18.55 1.25
N GLY A 872 -19.17 19.23 2.01
CA GLY A 872 -18.76 19.93 3.23
C GLY A 872 -19.42 21.29 3.40
N ARG A 873 -19.80 21.60 4.64
CA ARG A 873 -20.38 22.85 5.10
C ARG A 873 -19.72 23.20 6.45
N PRO A 874 -19.17 24.41 6.62
CA PRO A 874 -18.65 24.83 7.91
C PRO A 874 -19.80 24.96 8.92
N LEU A 875 -19.55 24.50 10.14
CA LEU A 875 -20.46 24.59 11.28
C LEU A 875 -19.68 25.17 12.46
N GLU A 876 -20.28 26.09 13.20
CA GLU A 876 -19.71 26.67 14.42
C GLU A 876 -20.66 26.35 15.57
N TYR A 877 -20.10 25.93 16.70
CA TYR A 877 -20.86 25.57 17.90
C TYR A 877 -20.21 26.18 19.13
N ASP A 878 -21.01 26.90 19.92
CA ASP A 878 -20.56 27.41 21.22
C ASP A 878 -20.40 26.26 22.23
N ASP A 879 -19.48 26.43 23.18
CA ASP A 879 -19.26 25.45 24.24
C ASP A 879 -20.36 25.54 25.31
N HIS A 880 -21.39 24.71 25.13
CA HIS A 880 -22.51 24.55 26.07
C HIS A 880 -22.51 23.17 26.77
N GLY A 881 -21.37 22.47 26.78
CA GLY A 881 -21.28 21.11 27.31
C GLY A 881 -22.02 20.07 26.46
N ARG A 882 -22.53 19.02 27.09
CA ARG A 882 -23.28 17.94 26.42
C ARG A 882 -24.69 18.41 26.06
N ARG A 883 -25.08 18.20 24.82
CA ARG A 883 -26.37 18.59 24.24
C ARG A 883 -26.98 17.43 23.47
N ARG A 884 -28.30 17.42 23.33
CA ARG A 884 -28.98 16.50 22.42
C ARG A 884 -28.65 16.89 20.98
N VAL A 885 -28.37 15.88 20.17
CA VAL A 885 -28.12 15.99 18.74
C VAL A 885 -29.06 15.01 18.03
N VAL A 886 -29.84 15.52 17.08
CA VAL A 886 -30.75 14.73 16.27
C VAL A 886 -30.31 14.83 14.81
N VAL A 887 -30.09 13.68 14.16
CA VAL A 887 -29.81 13.58 12.73
C VAL A 887 -31.01 12.94 12.04
N ARG A 888 -31.62 13.65 11.09
CA ARG A 888 -32.72 13.15 10.27
C ARG A 888 -32.27 13.00 8.82
N ALA A 889 -32.51 11.84 8.22
CA ALA A 889 -32.13 11.59 6.83
C ALA A 889 -32.91 10.43 6.21
N PHE A 890 -32.95 10.38 4.88
CA PHE A 890 -33.49 9.24 4.15
C PHE A 890 -32.39 8.21 3.86
N ALA A 891 -32.64 6.94 4.18
CA ALA A 891 -31.77 5.85 3.80
C ALA A 891 -31.79 5.66 2.27
N SER A 892 -30.65 5.29 1.68
CA SER A 892 -30.54 5.05 0.23
C SER A 892 -29.69 3.81 -0.10
N ASP A 893 -29.71 3.41 -1.37
CA ASP A 893 -28.80 2.41 -1.94
C ASP A 893 -28.21 2.96 -3.26
N PRO A 894 -26.89 3.25 -3.35
CA PRO A 894 -25.88 3.03 -2.32
C PRO A 894 -26.13 3.87 -1.06
N ALA A 895 -25.65 3.40 0.10
CA ALA A 895 -25.89 4.02 1.40
C ALA A 895 -25.56 5.52 1.45
N LEU A 896 -26.45 6.32 2.07
CA LEU A 896 -26.18 7.71 2.40
C LEU A 896 -25.13 7.76 3.51
N LYS A 897 -24.07 8.54 3.30
CA LYS A 897 -22.99 8.73 4.27
C LYS A 897 -23.05 10.14 4.81
N ILE A 898 -23.01 10.32 6.13
CA ILE A 898 -23.03 11.62 6.80
C ILE A 898 -21.77 11.77 7.64
N ALA A 899 -21.01 12.84 7.44
CA ALA A 899 -19.83 13.15 8.25
C ALA A 899 -20.00 14.54 8.89
N VAL A 900 -19.65 14.69 10.17
CA VAL A 900 -19.64 15.99 10.87
C VAL A 900 -18.39 16.09 11.76
N VAL A 901 -17.24 16.36 11.15
CA VAL A 901 -15.95 16.23 11.83
C VAL A 901 -15.45 17.58 12.33
N ALA A 902 -14.94 17.64 13.56
CA ALA A 902 -14.30 18.84 14.08
C ALA A 902 -13.12 19.24 13.18
N THR A 903 -13.03 20.50 12.78
CA THR A 903 -12.00 21.02 11.86
C THR A 903 -10.59 20.77 12.41
N SER A 904 -10.41 20.85 13.72
CA SER A 904 -9.15 20.52 14.42
C SER A 904 -8.71 19.05 14.30
N THR A 905 -9.60 18.16 13.84
CA THR A 905 -9.31 16.74 13.60
C THR A 905 -8.90 16.50 12.14
N LEU A 906 -9.44 17.30 11.21
CA LEU A 906 -9.04 17.31 9.80
C LEU A 906 -7.67 17.99 9.62
N ALA A 907 -7.47 19.11 10.30
CA ALA A 907 -6.24 19.86 10.36
C ALA A 907 -5.74 19.89 11.82
N PRO A 908 -5.00 18.85 12.29
CA PRO A 908 -4.41 18.90 13.63
C PRO A 908 -3.56 20.18 13.78
N PRO A 909 -3.39 20.72 14.99
CA PRO A 909 -2.51 21.86 15.20
C PRO A 909 -1.13 21.57 14.60
N ARG A 910 -0.77 22.32 13.57
CA ARG A 910 0.50 22.20 12.87
C ARG A 910 1.37 23.39 13.27
N PRO A 911 2.15 23.28 14.36
CA PRO A 911 2.98 24.40 14.84
C PRO A 911 4.01 24.87 13.80
N HIS A 912 4.30 24.06 12.78
CA HIS A 912 5.13 24.42 11.63
C HIS A 912 4.41 25.27 10.57
N LEU A 913 3.07 25.39 10.60
CA LEU A 913 2.30 26.27 9.73
C LEU A 913 2.12 27.66 10.38
N ARG A 914 3.23 28.33 10.68
CA ARG A 914 3.16 29.69 11.24
C ARG A 914 2.67 30.65 10.13
N PRO A 915 1.55 31.36 10.30
CA PRO A 915 1.10 32.33 9.32
C PRO A 915 2.08 33.51 9.25
N PRO A 916 2.21 34.18 8.09
CA PRO A 916 3.05 35.36 7.98
C PRO A 916 2.48 36.51 8.84
N PRO A 917 3.32 37.29 9.53
CA PRO A 917 2.86 38.45 10.27
C PRO A 917 2.20 39.47 9.34
N ALA A 918 1.25 40.24 9.88
CA ALA A 918 0.51 41.27 9.13
C ALA A 918 1.45 42.29 8.47
N VAL A 919 2.52 42.66 9.19
CA VAL A 919 3.55 43.62 8.79
C VAL A 919 4.91 42.92 8.76
N ALA A 920 5.82 43.39 7.91
CA ALA A 920 7.20 42.90 7.85
C ALA A 920 7.87 42.97 9.24
N PRO A 921 8.63 41.95 9.66
CA PRO A 921 9.41 42.00 10.88
C PRO A 921 10.37 43.20 10.88
N ALA A 922 10.42 43.98 11.96
CA ALA A 922 11.28 45.17 12.06
C ALA A 922 12.78 44.85 11.87
N ASN A 923 13.18 43.63 12.24
CA ASN A 923 14.53 43.12 12.14
C ASN A 923 14.75 42.24 10.88
N LEU A 924 13.95 42.45 9.81
CA LEU A 924 14.22 41.77 8.55
C LEU A 924 15.65 42.13 8.09
N PRO A 925 16.50 41.16 7.77
CA PRO A 925 17.92 41.39 7.50
C PRO A 925 18.20 42.33 6.32
#